data_AF-A0A8X8DDG0-F1
#
_entry.id   AF-A0A8X8DDG0-F1
#
_cell.length_a   1.000
_cell.length_b   1.000
_cell.length_c   1.000
_cell.angle_alpha   90.00
_cell.angle_beta   90.00
_cell.angle_gamma   90.00
#
_symmetry.space_group_name_H-M   'P 1'
#
loop_
_entity.id
_entity.type
_entity.pdbx_description
1 polymer ?
#
loop_
_entity_poly.entity_id
_entity_poly.type
_entity_poly.pdbx_seq_one_letter_code
_entity_poly.pdbx_strand_id
1 'polypeptide(L)'
;MRISSFSCSFTALYTLIVMQVSISRGQLAPGETSILFQVQQLLEYPQVLQGWTNWTNFCYLPPSPSLKVVCSDSHVTELTVVGNKSSSSASPNSPKQNTLSGNFSIDAFFTTLTKLSNLKVLSLVSLGLWGPLPTKINRFWSLQALNVSYNFIYGQIPQDILSLKNLTSLVLAHNLLNGTVPDLRSLVLLQELNLGGNHLGPTFPSLGNDLVTIILQNNSLRSVIPSEIKKFNQLQQLDISSNKLIGPIPPALFSLPSLQYLDLAQNQLSGALPTNISCSVKLQFVDISHNILIGKLPSCIATNTSTRTVISSWNCLSGGKNASYQHPYSFCNKEALAVKPTSKSKEHNSSTIKLGIVLGIVGGVLGIACVLGLLIFVINRRSKTTTDDDHVYSIFDGSVTSKRSVASKKPVRRAVDSRRVPQTMRSAAIGLPPYRAFTLEEMEDATNNFDPLNFIGEGSQGQLYKGWLIDGSEVMVKCVKLKQKNLPQSMIQQIEVLSKLRHLHLVSILGHTIVTYQDHSSTAGTVFVVLEHVSNGSLRDYLADERKREMLRWPQRMAIIIGVARGIQFLHTGVAPGIFGNNVKIENVLLDDTLTAKLSDYKIPLPSKVGSESPLNGKDASNINRQVFHLTENAEKEDVYQLGVILVQVITGKLVTSNRALDELRIQLEKGLAEAPSKLQALVDPSTRGTFAYESLKTAAEMAINCLNKESRTRPSIEDVLWNLQYSIQIQEGWTRTSGNLGGLHSSSY
;
A
#
# COMPACT_ATOMS: atom_id res chain seq x y z
N MET A 1 35.04 -44.68 -85.09
CA MET A 1 34.05 -43.74 -85.64
C MET A 1 32.76 -43.94 -84.85
N ARG A 2 32.31 -42.89 -84.12
CA ARG A 2 30.97 -42.58 -83.57
C ARG A 2 30.12 -43.71 -82.94
N ILE A 3 29.97 -43.74 -81.60
CA ILE A 3 28.98 -43.03 -80.74
C ILE A 3 27.72 -43.89 -80.45
N SER A 4 27.60 -44.27 -79.16
CA SER A 4 26.42 -44.43 -78.26
C SER A 4 25.05 -44.87 -78.83
N SER A 5 24.22 -45.68 -78.16
CA SER A 5 23.69 -45.44 -76.81
C SER A 5 22.68 -46.55 -76.39
N PHE A 6 22.69 -46.84 -75.08
CA PHE A 6 21.56 -47.21 -74.21
C PHE A 6 20.59 -48.35 -74.59
N SER A 7 20.66 -49.45 -73.83
CA SER A 7 19.45 -50.08 -73.26
C SER A 7 19.84 -50.99 -72.09
N CYS A 8 19.86 -50.41 -70.89
CA CYS A 8 19.92 -51.14 -69.62
C CYS A 8 19.05 -50.35 -68.62
N SER A 9 18.36 -51.05 -67.72
CA SER A 9 17.67 -50.50 -66.54
C SER A 9 16.25 -49.94 -66.74
N PHE A 10 15.26 -50.79 -66.99
CA PHE A 10 13.83 -50.40 -66.85
C PHE A 10 12.98 -51.26 -65.90
N THR A 11 13.52 -52.32 -65.31
CA THR A 11 12.79 -53.15 -64.33
C THR A 11 13.32 -53.04 -62.89
N ALA A 12 14.51 -52.48 -62.69
CA ALA A 12 15.05 -52.17 -61.35
C ALA A 12 14.62 -50.79 -60.82
N LEU A 13 14.00 -49.94 -61.65
CA LEU A 13 13.58 -48.59 -61.24
C LEU A 13 12.18 -48.56 -60.61
N TYR A 14 11.32 -49.54 -60.91
CA TYR A 14 9.97 -49.57 -60.32
C TYR A 14 9.95 -50.11 -58.89
N THR A 15 10.89 -50.98 -58.52
CA THR A 15 11.06 -51.43 -57.12
C THR A 15 11.87 -50.44 -56.28
N LEU A 16 12.60 -49.50 -56.88
CA LEU A 16 13.31 -48.43 -56.17
C LEU A 16 12.48 -47.14 -55.99
N ILE A 17 11.46 -46.91 -56.83
CA ILE A 17 10.56 -45.75 -56.67
C ILE A 17 9.41 -46.03 -55.69
N VAL A 18 9.12 -47.31 -55.36
CA VAL A 18 8.18 -47.67 -54.27
C VAL A 18 8.88 -47.76 -52.90
N MET A 19 10.20 -47.60 -52.83
CA MET A 19 10.99 -47.62 -51.57
C MET A 19 11.53 -46.23 -51.16
N GLN A 20 10.99 -45.15 -51.72
CA GLN A 20 11.26 -43.77 -51.26
C GLN A 20 10.02 -43.02 -50.78
N VAL A 21 8.93 -43.71 -50.47
CA VAL A 21 8.14 -43.27 -49.32
C VAL A 21 8.92 -43.75 -48.11
N SER A 22 9.87 -42.93 -47.64
CA SER A 22 10.22 -42.97 -46.24
C SER A 22 8.94 -42.66 -45.49
N ILE A 23 8.15 -43.70 -45.21
CA ILE A 23 7.31 -43.75 -44.03
C ILE A 23 8.32 -43.76 -42.90
N SER A 24 8.86 -42.59 -42.58
CA SER A 24 9.49 -42.35 -41.30
C SER A 24 8.43 -42.78 -40.31
N ARG A 25 8.67 -43.92 -39.65
CA ARG A 25 7.86 -44.37 -38.52
C ARG A 25 7.84 -43.18 -37.56
N GLY A 26 6.74 -42.43 -37.58
CA GLY A 26 6.61 -41.11 -36.98
C GLY A 26 6.58 -41.23 -35.46
N GLN A 27 7.72 -41.57 -34.89
CA GLN A 27 7.92 -41.60 -33.46
C GLN A 27 8.60 -40.29 -33.09
N LEU A 28 7.96 -39.55 -32.21
CA LEU A 28 8.49 -38.33 -31.62
C LEU A 28 9.90 -38.59 -31.08
N ALA A 29 10.80 -37.62 -31.20
CA ALA A 29 12.15 -37.75 -30.66
C ALA A 29 12.09 -38.25 -29.18
N PRO A 30 12.89 -39.26 -28.79
CA PRO A 30 12.81 -39.85 -27.45
C PRO A 30 12.94 -38.83 -26.31
N GLY A 31 13.72 -37.75 -26.53
CA GLY A 31 13.86 -36.65 -25.59
C GLY A 31 12.57 -35.85 -25.38
N GLU A 32 11.79 -35.57 -26.42
CA GLU A 32 10.53 -34.82 -26.32
C GLU A 32 9.41 -35.66 -25.71
N THR A 33 9.42 -36.98 -25.96
CA THR A 33 8.51 -37.91 -25.28
C THR A 33 8.70 -37.83 -23.75
N SER A 34 9.94 -37.85 -23.28
CA SER A 34 10.26 -37.68 -21.85
C SER A 34 9.81 -36.32 -21.31
N ILE A 35 9.96 -35.25 -22.09
CA ILE A 35 9.50 -33.91 -21.72
C ILE A 35 7.97 -33.87 -21.55
N LEU A 36 7.20 -34.51 -22.42
CA LEU A 36 5.73 -34.57 -22.29
C LEU A 36 5.30 -35.32 -21.02
N PHE A 37 5.95 -36.43 -20.65
CA PHE A 37 5.68 -37.09 -19.37
C PHE A 37 6.07 -36.23 -18.16
N GLN A 38 7.18 -35.48 -18.24
CA GLN A 38 7.53 -34.50 -17.19
C GLN A 38 6.49 -33.40 -17.07
N VAL A 39 5.95 -32.90 -18.19
CA VAL A 39 4.85 -31.93 -18.21
C VAL A 39 3.60 -32.51 -17.55
N GLN A 40 3.22 -33.75 -17.86
CA GLN A 40 2.09 -34.44 -17.22
C GLN A 40 2.28 -34.55 -15.70
N GLN A 41 3.48 -34.91 -15.26
CA GLN A 41 3.82 -35.02 -13.83
C GLN A 41 3.76 -33.67 -13.12
N LEU A 42 4.33 -32.62 -13.73
CA LEU A 42 4.32 -31.26 -13.16
C LEU A 42 2.92 -30.64 -13.12
N LEU A 43 2.02 -31.08 -14.00
CA LEU A 43 0.60 -30.73 -13.95
C LEU A 43 -0.22 -31.60 -13.00
N GLU A 44 0.42 -32.50 -12.25
CA GLU A 44 -0.22 -33.40 -11.27
C GLU A 44 -1.27 -34.34 -11.91
N TYR A 45 -0.98 -34.84 -13.12
CA TYR A 45 -1.80 -35.83 -13.83
C TYR A 45 -3.27 -35.38 -14.02
N PRO A 46 -3.50 -34.24 -14.70
CA PRO A 46 -4.85 -33.76 -14.96
C PRO A 46 -5.63 -34.80 -15.78
N GLN A 47 -6.95 -34.89 -15.58
CA GLN A 47 -7.81 -35.93 -16.17
C GLN A 47 -7.59 -36.11 -17.68
N VAL A 48 -7.40 -35.00 -18.39
CA VAL A 48 -7.18 -34.95 -19.84
C VAL A 48 -5.90 -35.65 -20.29
N LEU A 49 -4.90 -35.75 -19.41
CA LEU A 49 -3.61 -36.38 -19.69
C LEU A 49 -3.49 -37.78 -19.07
N GLN A 50 -4.46 -38.27 -18.29
CA GLN A 50 -4.35 -39.56 -17.59
C GLN A 50 -4.18 -40.78 -18.52
N GLY A 51 -4.64 -40.67 -19.77
CA GLY A 51 -4.48 -41.73 -20.77
C GLY A 51 -3.05 -41.90 -21.31
N TRP A 52 -2.12 -41.02 -20.96
CA TRP A 52 -0.73 -41.11 -21.42
C TRP A 52 0.02 -42.23 -20.69
N THR A 53 0.45 -43.23 -21.46
CA THR A 53 1.29 -44.36 -21.05
C THR A 53 2.59 -44.42 -21.86
N ASN A 54 3.57 -45.23 -21.44
CA ASN A 54 4.85 -45.39 -22.15
C ASN A 54 4.74 -45.83 -23.63
N TRP A 55 3.57 -46.34 -24.05
CA TRP A 55 3.29 -46.74 -25.44
C TRP A 55 2.52 -45.68 -26.25
N THR A 56 2.28 -44.50 -25.67
CA THR A 56 1.51 -43.43 -26.31
C THR A 56 2.26 -42.87 -27.50
N ASN A 57 1.62 -42.90 -28.66
CA ASN A 57 2.12 -42.18 -29.83
C ASN A 57 1.50 -40.78 -29.90
N PHE A 58 2.19 -39.81 -29.29
CA PHE A 58 1.73 -38.43 -29.13
C PHE A 58 1.33 -37.76 -30.45
N CYS A 59 2.02 -38.05 -31.54
CA CYS A 59 1.80 -37.41 -32.84
C CYS A 59 0.57 -37.95 -33.59
N TYR A 60 -0.05 -39.03 -33.10
CA TYR A 60 -1.24 -39.65 -33.68
C TYR A 60 -2.43 -39.63 -32.72
N LEU A 61 -2.34 -38.88 -31.62
CA LEU A 61 -3.48 -38.70 -30.73
C LEU A 61 -4.58 -37.91 -31.47
N PRO A 62 -5.83 -38.39 -31.49
CA PRO A 62 -6.91 -37.64 -32.11
C PRO A 62 -7.11 -36.31 -31.37
N PRO A 63 -7.19 -35.17 -32.08
CA PRO A 63 -7.43 -33.89 -31.43
C PRO A 63 -8.81 -33.88 -30.76
N SER A 64 -8.86 -33.33 -29.56
CA SER A 64 -10.09 -33.10 -28.80
C SER A 64 -10.16 -31.63 -28.37
N PRO A 65 -11.33 -31.14 -27.94
CA PRO A 65 -11.44 -29.78 -27.41
C PRO A 65 -10.51 -29.51 -26.22
N SER A 66 -10.12 -30.56 -25.47
CA SER A 66 -9.30 -30.46 -24.28
C SER A 66 -7.82 -30.80 -24.47
N LEU A 67 -7.48 -31.51 -25.54
CA LEU A 67 -6.12 -31.95 -25.82
C LEU A 67 -5.84 -31.96 -27.32
N LYS A 68 -4.79 -31.28 -27.74
CA LYS A 68 -4.25 -31.35 -29.09
C LYS A 68 -2.72 -31.31 -29.05
N VAL A 69 -2.11 -32.31 -29.68
CA VAL A 69 -0.66 -32.41 -29.86
C VAL A 69 -0.40 -32.56 -31.34
N VAL A 70 0.39 -31.66 -31.92
CA VAL A 70 0.76 -31.71 -33.36
C VAL A 70 2.26 -31.78 -33.48
N CYS A 71 2.73 -32.71 -34.31
CA CYS A 71 4.14 -32.88 -34.58
C CYS A 71 4.49 -32.55 -36.04
N SER A 72 5.66 -31.98 -36.25
CA SER A 72 6.30 -31.84 -37.56
C SER A 72 7.73 -32.34 -37.46
N ASP A 73 8.19 -33.12 -38.44
CA ASP A 73 9.58 -33.59 -38.51
C ASP A 73 10.07 -34.25 -37.21
N SER A 74 9.20 -35.05 -36.57
CA SER A 74 9.43 -35.72 -35.28
C SER A 74 9.58 -34.82 -34.04
N HIS A 75 9.16 -33.55 -34.13
CA HIS A 75 9.15 -32.60 -33.02
C HIS A 75 7.75 -32.07 -32.72
N VAL A 76 7.44 -31.76 -31.46
CA VAL A 76 6.18 -31.13 -31.05
C VAL A 76 6.16 -29.68 -31.50
N THR A 77 5.14 -29.32 -32.29
CA THR A 77 4.92 -27.96 -32.80
C THR A 77 3.69 -27.29 -32.21
N GLU A 78 2.72 -28.06 -31.73
CA GLU A 78 1.57 -27.55 -30.96
C GLU A 78 1.34 -28.44 -29.76
N LEU A 79 1.17 -27.80 -28.60
CA LEU A 79 0.70 -28.44 -27.37
C LEU A 79 -0.43 -27.59 -26.80
N THR A 80 -1.63 -28.15 -26.82
CA THR A 80 -2.84 -27.56 -26.26
C THR A 80 -3.41 -28.48 -25.21
N VAL A 81 -3.53 -27.99 -23.98
CA VAL A 81 -4.13 -28.69 -22.85
C VAL A 81 -5.11 -27.75 -22.16
N VAL A 82 -6.38 -28.16 -22.08
CA VAL A 82 -7.45 -27.43 -21.40
C VAL A 82 -7.92 -28.27 -20.23
N GLY A 83 -7.77 -27.74 -19.02
CA GLY A 83 -8.24 -28.36 -17.79
C GLY A 83 -9.65 -27.96 -17.41
N ASN A 84 -9.99 -28.22 -16.15
CA ASN A 84 -11.29 -27.94 -15.54
C ASN A 84 -11.17 -27.12 -14.23
N LYS A 85 -9.97 -26.65 -13.89
CA LYS A 85 -9.71 -25.86 -12.69
C LYS A 85 -10.09 -24.41 -12.98
N SER A 86 -11.36 -24.07 -12.76
CA SER A 86 -11.90 -22.75 -13.11
C SER A 86 -11.64 -21.69 -12.03
N SER A 87 -11.29 -20.48 -12.48
CA SER A 87 -11.23 -19.27 -11.65
C SER A 87 -12.60 -18.61 -11.43
N SER A 88 -13.65 -19.01 -12.15
CA SER A 88 -14.87 -18.20 -12.30
C SER A 88 -16.07 -18.56 -11.40
N SER A 89 -15.92 -19.44 -10.39
CA SER A 89 -17.02 -19.73 -9.43
C SER A 89 -16.55 -20.21 -8.06
N ALA A 90 -15.63 -19.48 -7.42
CA ALA A 90 -15.32 -19.73 -6.01
C ALA A 90 -16.56 -19.41 -5.15
N SER A 91 -17.28 -20.46 -4.74
CA SER A 91 -18.10 -20.43 -3.53
C SER A 91 -17.23 -19.92 -2.36
N PRO A 92 -17.73 -19.02 -1.49
CA PRO A 92 -16.94 -18.35 -0.44
C PRO A 92 -16.21 -19.29 0.54
N ASN A 93 -16.44 -20.60 0.46
CA ASN A 93 -16.04 -21.55 1.48
C ASN A 93 -14.80 -22.41 1.15
N SER A 94 -14.17 -22.30 -0.03
CA SER A 94 -13.00 -23.16 -0.36
C SER A 94 -12.06 -22.66 -1.49
N PRO A 95 -11.25 -21.61 -1.28
CA PRO A 95 -10.29 -21.11 -2.28
C PRO A 95 -9.08 -22.04 -2.55
N LYS A 96 -8.79 -23.03 -1.69
CA LYS A 96 -7.59 -23.90 -1.81
C LYS A 96 -7.71 -25.04 -2.84
N GLN A 97 -8.88 -25.26 -3.45
CA GLN A 97 -9.13 -26.45 -4.27
C GLN A 97 -8.89 -26.27 -5.79
N ASN A 98 -8.64 -25.04 -6.26
CA ASN A 98 -8.62 -24.74 -7.70
C ASN A 98 -7.23 -24.51 -8.30
N THR A 99 -6.16 -24.50 -7.49
CA THR A 99 -4.78 -24.39 -7.98
C THR A 99 -4.09 -25.76 -8.07
N LEU A 100 -2.90 -25.83 -8.67
CA LEU A 100 -1.97 -26.93 -8.43
C LEU A 100 -1.44 -26.87 -6.98
N SER A 101 -0.84 -27.96 -6.49
CA SER A 101 -0.36 -28.07 -5.11
C SER A 101 0.69 -27.00 -4.76
N GLY A 102 0.96 -26.85 -3.47
CA GLY A 102 2.02 -25.94 -2.99
C GLY A 102 3.44 -26.32 -3.45
N ASN A 103 3.63 -27.53 -3.99
CA ASN A 103 4.90 -27.99 -4.55
C ASN A 103 5.09 -27.59 -6.02
N PHE A 104 4.04 -27.10 -6.68
CA PHE A 104 4.12 -26.66 -8.07
C PHE A 104 5.04 -25.44 -8.20
N SER A 105 5.87 -25.43 -9.24
CA SER A 105 6.71 -24.30 -9.61
C SER A 105 6.52 -23.97 -11.09
N ILE A 106 5.97 -22.79 -11.36
CA ILE A 106 5.79 -22.29 -12.72
C ILE A 106 7.13 -22.14 -13.46
N ASP A 107 8.20 -21.78 -12.76
CA ASP A 107 9.53 -21.65 -13.35
C ASP A 107 10.10 -23.02 -13.78
N ALA A 108 9.96 -24.05 -12.94
CA ALA A 108 10.36 -25.41 -13.31
C ALA A 108 9.54 -25.94 -14.48
N PHE A 109 8.24 -25.68 -14.48
CA PHE A 109 7.31 -26.08 -15.53
C PHE A 109 7.64 -25.45 -16.89
N PHE A 110 7.78 -24.12 -16.96
CA PHE A 110 8.19 -23.45 -18.19
C PHE A 110 9.62 -23.83 -18.61
N THR A 111 10.54 -24.04 -17.66
CA THR A 111 11.90 -24.53 -17.99
C THR A 111 11.84 -25.87 -18.73
N THR A 112 10.96 -26.79 -18.30
CA THR A 112 10.75 -28.07 -18.99
C THR A 112 10.14 -27.86 -20.38
N LEU A 113 9.11 -27.03 -20.50
CA LEU A 113 8.47 -26.74 -21.80
C LEU A 113 9.41 -26.08 -22.80
N THR A 114 10.30 -25.19 -22.36
CA THR A 114 11.27 -24.52 -23.26
C THR A 114 12.26 -25.48 -23.94
N LYS A 115 12.33 -26.75 -23.50
CA LYS A 115 13.11 -27.78 -24.18
C LYS A 115 12.46 -28.27 -25.49
N LEU A 116 11.16 -27.99 -25.70
CA LEU A 116 10.46 -28.20 -26.97
C LEU A 116 10.76 -27.01 -27.91
N SER A 117 11.95 -27.00 -28.51
CA SER A 117 12.48 -25.83 -29.26
C SER A 117 11.69 -25.49 -30.53
N ASN A 118 10.93 -26.45 -31.08
CA ASN A 118 10.12 -26.28 -32.30
C ASN A 118 8.66 -25.89 -32.01
N LEU A 119 8.32 -25.62 -30.74
CA LEU A 119 6.96 -25.29 -30.35
C LEU A 119 6.52 -23.95 -30.95
N LYS A 120 5.46 -23.99 -31.76
CA LYS A 120 4.82 -22.82 -32.40
C LYS A 120 3.56 -22.41 -31.66
N VAL A 121 2.80 -23.36 -31.12
CA VAL A 121 1.57 -23.09 -30.38
C VAL A 121 1.66 -23.74 -29.00
N LEU A 122 1.51 -22.91 -27.96
CA LEU A 122 1.40 -23.37 -26.58
C LEU A 122 0.09 -22.85 -25.99
N SER A 123 -0.83 -23.75 -25.68
CA SER A 123 -2.10 -23.43 -25.04
C SER A 123 -2.29 -24.26 -23.76
N LEU A 124 -2.46 -23.58 -22.64
CA LEU A 124 -2.49 -24.15 -21.28
C LEU A 124 -3.61 -23.46 -20.49
N VAL A 125 -4.84 -23.92 -20.66
CA VAL A 125 -6.03 -23.20 -20.20
C VAL A 125 -6.65 -23.90 -19.00
N SER A 126 -7.03 -23.17 -17.94
CA SER A 126 -7.75 -23.73 -16.80
C SER A 126 -7.06 -24.93 -16.12
N LEU A 127 -5.74 -24.86 -15.97
CA LEU A 127 -4.91 -25.91 -15.37
C LEU A 127 -4.58 -25.62 -13.90
N GLY A 128 -4.99 -24.48 -13.36
CA GLY A 128 -4.67 -24.07 -12.00
C GLY A 128 -3.20 -23.65 -11.83
N LEU A 129 -2.54 -23.23 -12.92
CA LEU A 129 -1.17 -22.71 -12.87
C LEU A 129 -1.14 -21.45 -12.01
N TRP A 130 -0.16 -21.35 -11.11
CA TRP A 130 0.01 -20.18 -10.23
C TRP A 130 1.49 -19.82 -10.10
N GLY A 131 1.78 -18.55 -9.79
CA GLY A 131 3.13 -18.00 -9.80
C GLY A 131 3.32 -16.90 -10.86
N PRO A 132 4.46 -16.18 -10.84
CA PRO A 132 4.76 -15.17 -11.85
C PRO A 132 5.18 -15.78 -13.19
N LEU A 133 4.81 -15.13 -14.30
CA LEU A 133 5.23 -15.57 -15.63
C LEU A 133 6.78 -15.49 -15.72
N PRO A 134 7.48 -16.61 -15.98
CA PRO A 134 8.93 -16.66 -15.84
C PRO A 134 9.65 -15.98 -17.01
N THR A 135 10.79 -15.34 -16.74
CA THR A 135 11.63 -14.65 -17.75
C THR A 135 12.18 -15.59 -18.82
N LYS A 136 12.34 -16.88 -18.49
CA LYS A 136 12.76 -17.95 -19.42
C LYS A 136 11.82 -18.18 -20.59
N ILE A 137 10.65 -17.53 -20.62
CA ILE A 137 9.73 -17.54 -21.76
C ILE A 137 10.41 -17.06 -23.05
N ASN A 138 11.48 -16.26 -22.95
CA ASN A 138 12.30 -15.84 -24.10
C ASN A 138 12.98 -16.99 -24.86
N ARG A 139 12.98 -18.23 -24.32
CA ARG A 139 13.52 -19.42 -24.98
C ARG A 139 12.56 -20.07 -25.97
N PHE A 140 11.32 -19.62 -26.09
CA PHE A 140 10.41 -20.13 -27.12
C PHE A 140 10.61 -19.41 -28.46
N TRP A 141 11.76 -19.60 -29.11
CA TRP A 141 12.15 -18.86 -30.32
C TRP A 141 11.18 -19.03 -31.51
N SER A 142 10.47 -20.15 -31.55
CA SER A 142 9.55 -20.50 -32.65
C SER A 142 8.09 -20.13 -32.38
N LEU A 143 7.78 -19.57 -31.20
CA LEU A 143 6.40 -19.41 -30.75
C LEU A 143 5.64 -18.39 -31.58
N GLN A 144 4.46 -18.79 -32.03
CA GLN A 144 3.51 -18.01 -32.81
C GLN A 144 2.21 -17.75 -32.02
N ALA A 145 1.81 -18.66 -31.14
CA ALA A 145 0.64 -18.46 -30.28
C ALA A 145 0.93 -18.92 -28.85
N LEU A 146 0.63 -18.05 -27.89
CA LEU A 146 0.68 -18.33 -26.47
C LEU A 146 -0.69 -18.08 -25.85
N ASN A 147 -1.27 -19.11 -25.24
CA ASN A 147 -2.50 -19.00 -24.47
C ASN A 147 -2.31 -19.66 -23.10
N VAL A 148 -2.37 -18.87 -22.02
CA VAL A 148 -2.31 -19.37 -20.63
C VAL A 148 -3.50 -18.87 -19.82
N SER A 149 -4.65 -18.68 -20.48
CA SER A 149 -5.84 -18.09 -19.89
C SER A 149 -6.51 -18.96 -18.81
N TYR A 150 -7.33 -18.32 -17.97
CA TYR A 150 -8.09 -18.97 -16.89
C TYR A 150 -7.20 -19.71 -15.89
N ASN A 151 -6.06 -19.12 -15.52
CA ASN A 151 -5.17 -19.63 -14.48
C ASN A 151 -5.08 -18.61 -13.32
N PHE A 152 -4.13 -18.81 -12.41
CA PHE A 152 -3.87 -17.95 -11.24
C PHE A 152 -2.47 -17.32 -11.33
N ILE A 153 -2.02 -17.01 -12.55
CA ILE A 153 -0.72 -16.37 -12.80
C ILE A 153 -0.78 -14.92 -12.30
N TYR A 154 0.16 -14.50 -11.47
CA TYR A 154 0.18 -13.17 -10.85
C TYR A 154 1.46 -12.40 -11.16
N GLY A 155 1.55 -11.14 -10.75
CA GLY A 155 2.71 -10.28 -11.02
C GLY A 155 2.68 -9.66 -12.41
N GLN A 156 3.79 -9.03 -12.80
CA GLN A 156 3.87 -8.26 -14.05
C GLN A 156 4.11 -9.16 -15.27
N ILE A 157 3.68 -8.68 -16.44
CA ILE A 157 4.06 -9.29 -17.73
C ILE A 157 5.55 -8.97 -17.96
N PRO A 158 6.45 -9.98 -18.01
CA PRO A 158 7.88 -9.76 -18.14
C PRO A 158 8.24 -9.16 -19.51
N GLN A 159 9.23 -8.27 -19.53
CA GLN A 159 9.78 -7.66 -20.77
C GLN A 159 10.34 -8.70 -21.74
N ASP A 160 10.76 -9.87 -21.23
CA ASP A 160 11.23 -11.01 -22.02
C ASP A 160 10.22 -11.49 -23.07
N ILE A 161 8.92 -11.21 -22.90
CA ILE A 161 7.90 -11.55 -23.91
C ILE A 161 8.15 -10.84 -25.25
N LEU A 162 8.84 -9.69 -25.23
CA LEU A 162 9.18 -8.92 -26.43
C LEU A 162 10.21 -9.61 -27.32
N SER A 163 10.88 -10.66 -26.83
CA SER A 163 11.80 -11.49 -27.61
C SER A 163 11.10 -12.42 -28.59
N LEU A 164 9.80 -12.69 -28.40
CA LEU A 164 9.00 -13.62 -29.21
C LEU A 164 8.56 -12.97 -30.52
N LYS A 165 9.50 -12.70 -31.43
CA LYS A 165 9.24 -11.93 -32.67
C LYS A 165 8.27 -12.59 -33.65
N ASN A 166 8.04 -13.90 -33.51
CA ASN A 166 7.10 -14.65 -34.34
C ASN A 166 5.67 -14.68 -33.78
N LEU A 167 5.42 -14.04 -32.63
CA LEU A 167 4.14 -14.11 -31.93
C LEU A 167 3.04 -13.39 -32.72
N THR A 168 1.99 -14.14 -33.04
CA THR A 168 0.77 -13.72 -33.74
C THR A 168 -0.44 -13.62 -32.81
N SER A 169 -0.48 -14.44 -31.76
CA SER A 169 -1.55 -14.45 -30.77
C SER A 169 -0.98 -14.53 -29.35
N LEU A 170 -1.41 -13.60 -28.50
CA LEU A 170 -1.07 -13.54 -27.08
C LEU A 170 -2.34 -13.46 -26.23
N VAL A 171 -2.64 -14.55 -25.52
CA VAL A 171 -3.85 -14.69 -24.70
C VAL A 171 -3.46 -15.01 -23.24
N LEU A 172 -3.57 -13.99 -22.38
CA LEU A 172 -3.27 -14.06 -20.94
C LEU A 172 -4.52 -13.81 -20.07
N ALA A 173 -5.71 -13.89 -20.67
CA ALA A 173 -6.98 -13.52 -20.05
C ALA A 173 -7.32 -14.31 -18.79
N HIS A 174 -8.09 -13.71 -17.88
CA HIS A 174 -8.58 -14.34 -16.65
C HIS A 174 -7.45 -14.94 -15.79
N ASN A 175 -6.52 -14.08 -15.40
CA ASN A 175 -5.42 -14.36 -14.48
C ASN A 175 -5.40 -13.27 -13.38
N LEU A 176 -4.31 -13.17 -12.62
CA LEU A 176 -4.08 -12.18 -11.57
C LEU A 176 -2.93 -11.22 -11.93
N LEU A 177 -2.67 -11.02 -13.23
CA LEU A 177 -1.55 -10.21 -13.71
C LEU A 177 -1.77 -8.73 -13.35
N ASN A 178 -0.72 -8.03 -12.96
CA ASN A 178 -0.79 -6.64 -12.51
C ASN A 178 0.30 -5.75 -13.12
N GLY A 179 0.24 -4.45 -12.81
CA GLY A 179 1.18 -3.46 -13.32
C GLY A 179 0.99 -3.15 -14.81
N THR A 180 1.96 -2.44 -15.38
CA THR A 180 1.89 -1.91 -16.74
C THR A 180 2.26 -2.97 -17.79
N VAL A 181 1.53 -2.99 -18.91
CA VAL A 181 1.85 -3.84 -20.06
C VAL A 181 3.12 -3.32 -20.76
N PRO A 182 4.12 -4.18 -21.04
CA PRO A 182 5.29 -3.82 -21.85
C PRO A 182 4.94 -3.22 -23.22
N ASP A 183 5.86 -2.49 -23.84
CA ASP A 183 5.63 -1.93 -25.18
C ASP A 183 5.62 -3.03 -26.25
N LEU A 184 4.41 -3.45 -26.64
CA LEU A 184 4.19 -4.54 -27.59
C LEU A 184 4.34 -4.10 -29.05
N ARG A 185 4.67 -2.83 -29.35
CA ARG A 185 4.90 -2.37 -30.73
C ARG A 185 5.99 -3.16 -31.45
N SER A 186 6.93 -3.74 -30.71
CA SER A 186 8.03 -4.53 -31.27
C SER A 186 7.63 -5.94 -31.73
N LEU A 187 6.39 -6.38 -31.44
CA LEU A 187 5.82 -7.64 -31.89
C LEU A 187 5.02 -7.40 -33.18
N VAL A 188 5.74 -7.20 -34.28
CA VAL A 188 5.16 -6.73 -35.56
C VAL A 188 4.20 -7.70 -36.24
N LEU A 189 4.21 -8.98 -35.84
CA LEU A 189 3.31 -10.01 -36.37
C LEU A 189 2.06 -10.22 -35.50
N LEU A 190 1.93 -9.50 -34.38
CA LEU A 190 0.85 -9.70 -33.42
C LEU A 190 -0.49 -9.25 -34.01
N GLN A 191 -1.44 -10.18 -34.10
CA GLN A 191 -2.78 -9.98 -34.64
C GLN A 191 -3.85 -10.11 -33.56
N GLU A 192 -3.64 -10.95 -32.55
CA GLU A 192 -4.56 -11.13 -31.43
C GLU A 192 -3.87 -10.80 -30.10
N LEU A 193 -4.48 -9.89 -29.35
CA LEU A 193 -4.11 -9.59 -27.98
C LEU A 193 -5.33 -9.70 -27.06
N ASN A 194 -5.28 -10.62 -26.12
CA ASN A 194 -6.31 -10.78 -25.10
C ASN A 194 -5.69 -10.82 -23.69
N LEU A 195 -5.87 -9.71 -22.97
CA LEU A 195 -5.41 -9.51 -21.60
C LEU A 195 -6.58 -9.28 -20.62
N GLY A 196 -7.82 -9.54 -21.04
CA GLY A 196 -9.01 -9.22 -20.25
C GLY A 196 -9.10 -10.01 -18.93
N GLY A 197 -9.75 -9.46 -17.92
CA GLY A 197 -9.93 -10.11 -16.61
C GLY A 197 -8.62 -10.27 -15.84
N ASN A 198 -7.88 -9.18 -15.67
CA ASN A 198 -6.64 -9.09 -14.89
C ASN A 198 -6.67 -7.81 -14.03
N HIS A 199 -5.53 -7.43 -13.44
CA HIS A 199 -5.33 -6.19 -12.68
C HIS A 199 -4.34 -5.23 -13.39
N LEU A 200 -4.30 -5.23 -14.72
CA LEU A 200 -3.34 -4.45 -15.52
C LEU A 200 -3.71 -2.96 -15.54
N GLY A 201 -2.71 -2.10 -15.45
CA GLY A 201 -2.87 -0.64 -15.39
C GLY A 201 -1.63 0.07 -14.86
N PRO A 202 -1.62 1.41 -14.84
CA PRO A 202 -2.75 2.30 -15.16
C PRO A 202 -2.85 2.73 -16.63
N THR A 203 -1.84 2.51 -17.46
CA THR A 203 -1.80 3.06 -18.83
C THR A 203 -2.34 2.11 -19.89
N PHE A 204 -3.03 2.64 -20.90
CA PHE A 204 -3.38 1.93 -22.12
C PHE A 204 -2.10 1.38 -22.79
N PRO A 205 -2.06 0.10 -23.19
CA PRO A 205 -0.85 -0.52 -23.73
C PRO A 205 -0.39 0.13 -25.04
N SER A 206 0.93 0.20 -25.24
CA SER A 206 1.50 0.60 -26.52
C SER A 206 1.47 -0.59 -27.48
N LEU A 207 0.67 -0.48 -28.55
CA LEU A 207 0.33 -1.58 -29.44
C LEU A 207 0.75 -1.31 -30.90
N GLY A 208 1.07 -2.38 -31.63
CA GLY A 208 1.29 -2.34 -33.08
C GLY A 208 -0.02 -2.20 -33.86
N ASN A 209 0.05 -1.70 -35.10
CA ASN A 209 -1.16 -1.31 -35.85
C ASN A 209 -1.81 -2.46 -36.66
N ASP A 210 -1.18 -3.65 -36.69
CA ASP A 210 -1.65 -4.81 -37.46
C ASP A 210 -2.59 -5.75 -36.67
N LEU A 211 -2.97 -5.32 -35.46
CA LEU A 211 -3.89 -6.05 -34.59
C LEU A 211 -5.30 -6.14 -35.20
N VAL A 212 -5.86 -7.34 -35.15
CA VAL A 212 -7.22 -7.71 -35.57
C VAL A 212 -8.15 -7.72 -34.36
N THR A 213 -7.66 -8.19 -33.21
CA THR A 213 -8.44 -8.35 -31.99
C THR A 213 -7.69 -7.78 -30.79
N ILE A 214 -8.34 -6.87 -30.05
CA ILE A 214 -7.83 -6.28 -28.82
C ILE A 214 -8.89 -6.44 -27.73
N ILE A 215 -8.57 -7.20 -26.69
CA ILE A 215 -9.48 -7.55 -25.59
C ILE A 215 -8.75 -7.21 -24.28
N LEU A 216 -9.12 -6.11 -23.64
CA LEU A 216 -8.50 -5.55 -22.43
C LEU A 216 -9.53 -5.30 -21.30
N GLN A 217 -10.75 -5.80 -21.45
CA GLN A 217 -11.83 -5.58 -20.50
C GLN A 217 -11.53 -6.09 -19.10
N ASN A 218 -12.20 -5.52 -18.10
CA ASN A 218 -12.06 -5.93 -16.70
C ASN A 218 -10.60 -5.91 -16.24
N ASN A 219 -10.04 -4.69 -16.26
CA ASN A 219 -8.69 -4.36 -15.81
C ASN A 219 -8.72 -3.03 -15.03
N SER A 220 -7.55 -2.51 -14.67
CA SER A 220 -7.38 -1.27 -13.91
C SER A 220 -6.85 -0.12 -14.77
N LEU A 221 -7.13 -0.08 -16.08
CA LEU A 221 -6.65 0.97 -16.99
C LEU A 221 -7.34 2.31 -16.67
N ARG A 222 -6.56 3.37 -16.43
CA ARG A 222 -7.02 4.70 -16.02
C ARG A 222 -6.70 5.83 -17.00
N SER A 223 -6.04 5.54 -18.11
CA SER A 223 -5.60 6.56 -19.08
C SER A 223 -6.68 6.89 -20.13
N VAL A 224 -6.34 7.81 -21.04
CA VAL A 224 -7.14 8.08 -22.24
C VAL A 224 -6.97 6.99 -23.31
N ILE A 225 -7.95 6.85 -24.20
CA ILE A 225 -7.82 6.04 -25.43
C ILE A 225 -6.89 6.79 -26.39
N PRO A 226 -5.77 6.19 -26.84
CA PRO A 226 -4.79 6.87 -27.68
C PRO A 226 -5.33 7.24 -29.06
N SER A 227 -4.96 8.42 -29.56
CA SER A 227 -5.39 8.90 -30.89
C SER A 227 -4.82 8.07 -32.05
N GLU A 228 -3.74 7.34 -31.78
CA GLU A 228 -3.05 6.41 -32.65
C GLU A 228 -3.93 5.24 -33.08
N ILE A 229 -5.02 4.96 -32.35
CA ILE A 229 -5.99 3.90 -32.68
C ILE A 229 -6.56 4.03 -34.11
N LYS A 230 -6.54 5.26 -34.67
CA LYS A 230 -6.89 5.53 -36.07
C LYS A 230 -6.05 4.76 -37.11
N LYS A 231 -4.89 4.22 -36.72
CA LYS A 231 -3.97 3.46 -37.60
C LYS A 231 -4.33 1.99 -37.73
N PHE A 232 -5.25 1.49 -36.90
CA PHE A 232 -5.55 0.06 -36.76
C PHE A 232 -6.56 -0.40 -37.82
N ASN A 233 -6.17 -0.36 -39.09
CA ASN A 233 -7.06 -0.61 -40.22
C ASN A 233 -7.58 -2.07 -40.28
N GLN A 234 -6.87 -3.01 -39.64
CA GLN A 234 -7.25 -4.42 -39.59
C GLN A 234 -8.10 -4.76 -38.36
N LEU A 235 -8.30 -3.83 -37.42
CA LEU A 235 -9.00 -4.08 -36.18
C LEU A 235 -10.47 -4.40 -36.44
N GLN A 236 -10.89 -5.57 -36.01
CA GLN A 236 -12.25 -6.09 -36.12
C GLN A 236 -12.96 -6.06 -34.78
N GLN A 237 -12.24 -6.35 -33.69
CA GLN A 237 -12.81 -6.41 -32.35
C GLN A 237 -11.96 -5.57 -31.38
N LEU A 238 -12.63 -4.64 -30.71
CA LEU A 238 -12.09 -3.89 -29.59
C LEU A 238 -13.03 -3.99 -28.40
N ASP A 239 -12.56 -4.60 -27.32
CA ASP A 239 -13.23 -4.62 -26.03
C ASP A 239 -12.29 -4.05 -24.97
N ILE A 240 -12.62 -2.87 -24.45
CA ILE A 240 -11.90 -2.19 -23.37
C ILE A 240 -12.85 -1.82 -22.23
N SER A 241 -13.97 -2.53 -22.15
CA SER A 241 -15.02 -2.31 -21.17
C SER A 241 -14.56 -2.62 -19.73
N SER A 242 -15.33 -2.20 -18.72
CA SER A 242 -15.07 -2.51 -17.32
C SER A 242 -13.65 -2.10 -16.88
N ASN A 243 -13.28 -0.86 -17.16
CA ASN A 243 -12.01 -0.25 -16.78
C ASN A 243 -12.27 1.11 -16.11
N LYS A 244 -11.24 1.93 -15.93
CA LYS A 244 -11.33 3.29 -15.38
C LYS A 244 -10.88 4.34 -16.39
N LEU A 245 -11.01 4.06 -17.70
CA LEU A 245 -10.53 4.94 -18.77
C LEU A 245 -11.24 6.29 -18.74
N ILE A 246 -10.49 7.37 -18.97
CA ILE A 246 -10.97 8.75 -18.90
C ILE A 246 -10.88 9.46 -20.27
N GLY A 247 -11.45 10.66 -20.35
CA GLY A 247 -11.32 11.53 -21.53
C GLY A 247 -12.24 11.15 -22.70
N PRO A 248 -12.10 11.83 -23.85
CA PRO A 248 -13.00 11.65 -24.99
C PRO A 248 -12.72 10.39 -25.80
N ILE A 249 -13.77 9.81 -26.38
CA ILE A 249 -13.64 8.74 -27.38
C ILE A 249 -13.12 9.35 -28.70
N PRO A 250 -11.98 8.89 -29.25
CA PRO A 250 -11.48 9.37 -30.53
C PRO A 250 -12.49 9.10 -31.65
N PRO A 251 -12.98 10.11 -32.40
CA PRO A 251 -14.00 9.90 -33.43
C PRO A 251 -13.60 8.90 -34.52
N ALA A 252 -12.30 8.82 -34.82
CA ALA A 252 -11.75 7.91 -35.81
C ALA A 252 -12.01 6.43 -35.48
N LEU A 253 -12.25 6.10 -34.20
CA LEU A 253 -12.52 4.75 -33.73
C LEU A 253 -13.77 4.16 -34.41
N PHE A 254 -14.84 4.94 -34.52
CA PHE A 254 -16.09 4.50 -35.15
C PHE A 254 -15.94 4.29 -36.67
N SER A 255 -14.96 4.93 -37.30
CA SER A 255 -14.73 4.91 -38.75
C SER A 255 -13.67 3.89 -39.21
N LEU A 256 -13.12 3.07 -38.30
CA LEU A 256 -12.10 2.07 -38.65
C LEU A 256 -12.67 1.04 -39.65
N PRO A 257 -12.01 0.81 -40.81
CA PRO A 257 -12.63 0.16 -41.96
C PRO A 257 -13.03 -1.31 -41.73
N SER A 258 -12.36 -1.98 -40.80
CA SER A 258 -12.60 -3.41 -40.50
C SER A 258 -13.40 -3.65 -39.22
N LEU A 259 -13.71 -2.59 -38.45
CA LEU A 259 -14.27 -2.72 -37.11
C LEU A 259 -15.69 -3.28 -37.17
N GLN A 260 -15.93 -4.32 -36.38
CA GLN A 260 -17.17 -5.10 -36.29
C GLN A 260 -17.77 -5.04 -34.88
N TYR A 261 -16.93 -5.14 -33.85
CA TYR A 261 -17.31 -5.16 -32.45
C TYR A 261 -16.56 -4.07 -31.68
N LEU A 262 -17.30 -3.22 -31.00
CA LEU A 262 -16.76 -2.15 -30.16
C LEU A 262 -17.46 -2.15 -28.80
N ASP A 263 -16.71 -2.39 -27.73
CA ASP A 263 -17.22 -2.32 -26.36
C ASP A 263 -16.34 -1.41 -25.51
N LEU A 264 -16.94 -0.31 -25.07
CA LEU A 264 -16.36 0.75 -24.25
C LEU A 264 -17.10 0.89 -22.91
N ALA A 265 -18.01 -0.04 -22.59
CA ALA A 265 -18.92 0.09 -21.47
C ALA A 265 -18.19 0.15 -20.12
N GLN A 266 -18.84 0.69 -19.09
CA GLN A 266 -18.33 0.69 -17.71
C GLN A 266 -16.92 1.30 -17.60
N ASN A 267 -16.82 2.58 -17.98
CA ASN A 267 -15.61 3.39 -17.88
C ASN A 267 -15.98 4.81 -17.40
N GLN A 268 -15.02 5.74 -17.42
CA GLN A 268 -15.22 7.16 -17.10
C GLN A 268 -15.02 8.05 -18.34
N LEU A 269 -15.38 7.53 -19.53
CA LEU A 269 -15.22 8.25 -20.80
C LEU A 269 -16.20 9.43 -20.84
N SER A 270 -15.68 10.59 -21.25
CA SER A 270 -16.37 11.88 -21.18
C SER A 270 -16.39 12.60 -22.53
N GLY A 271 -16.99 13.78 -22.56
CA GLY A 271 -17.03 14.62 -23.76
C GLY A 271 -18.13 14.22 -24.75
N ALA A 272 -18.25 15.03 -25.81
CA ALA A 272 -19.30 14.88 -26.81
C ALA A 272 -18.83 14.05 -28.00
N LEU A 273 -19.71 13.18 -28.48
CA LEU A 273 -19.51 12.49 -29.75
C LEU A 273 -19.92 13.40 -30.92
N PRO A 274 -19.12 13.51 -31.99
CA PRO A 274 -19.48 14.29 -33.16
C PRO A 274 -20.68 13.65 -33.88
N THR A 275 -21.72 14.44 -34.15
CA THR A 275 -22.98 13.92 -34.71
C THR A 275 -22.85 13.49 -36.18
N ASN A 276 -21.91 14.07 -36.91
CA ASN A 276 -21.71 13.91 -38.36
C ASN A 276 -20.46 13.08 -38.67
N ILE A 277 -20.38 11.86 -38.14
CA ILE A 277 -19.32 10.90 -38.50
C ILE A 277 -19.89 9.72 -39.26
N SER A 278 -19.10 9.20 -40.20
CA SER A 278 -19.39 7.93 -40.87
C SER A 278 -18.84 6.78 -40.04
N CYS A 279 -19.71 5.85 -39.66
CA CYS A 279 -19.28 4.62 -39.00
C CYS A 279 -18.80 3.60 -40.04
N SER A 280 -17.99 2.65 -39.60
CA SER A 280 -17.66 1.45 -40.36
C SER A 280 -18.93 0.74 -40.83
N VAL A 281 -18.93 0.32 -42.10
CA VAL A 281 -20.03 -0.46 -42.69
C VAL A 281 -20.12 -1.86 -42.09
N LYS A 282 -19.02 -2.37 -41.53
CA LYS A 282 -18.96 -3.69 -40.89
C LYS A 282 -19.35 -3.66 -39.41
N LEU A 283 -19.56 -2.49 -38.82
CA LEU A 283 -19.85 -2.35 -37.39
C LEU A 283 -21.22 -2.93 -37.04
N GLN A 284 -21.22 -4.01 -36.25
CA GLN A 284 -22.39 -4.79 -35.86
C GLN A 284 -22.77 -4.59 -34.39
N PHE A 285 -21.78 -4.39 -33.51
CA PHE A 285 -22.02 -4.21 -32.08
C PHE A 285 -21.27 -2.99 -31.54
N VAL A 286 -21.99 -2.15 -30.79
CA VAL A 286 -21.45 -0.98 -30.11
C VAL A 286 -22.05 -0.90 -28.71
N ASP A 287 -21.24 -1.01 -27.67
CA ASP A 287 -21.63 -0.66 -26.31
C ASP A 287 -20.76 0.49 -25.79
N ILE A 288 -21.41 1.58 -25.39
CA ILE A 288 -20.79 2.76 -24.77
C ILE A 288 -21.48 3.08 -23.43
N SER A 289 -22.25 2.15 -22.88
CA SER A 289 -23.04 2.35 -21.68
C SER A 289 -22.18 2.55 -20.43
N HIS A 290 -22.76 3.08 -19.35
CA HIS A 290 -22.07 3.28 -18.07
C HIS A 290 -20.78 4.10 -18.22
N ASN A 291 -20.94 5.33 -18.71
CA ASN A 291 -19.89 6.31 -18.91
C ASN A 291 -20.45 7.72 -18.59
N ILE A 292 -19.70 8.78 -18.87
CA ILE A 292 -20.10 10.18 -18.64
C ILE A 292 -20.12 10.99 -19.95
N LEU A 293 -20.51 10.34 -21.05
CA LEU A 293 -20.59 10.97 -22.37
C LEU A 293 -21.74 11.96 -22.43
N ILE A 294 -21.53 13.10 -23.09
CA ILE A 294 -22.50 14.18 -23.25
C ILE A 294 -22.88 14.40 -24.71
N GLY A 295 -23.89 15.24 -24.98
CA GLY A 295 -24.29 15.60 -26.34
C GLY A 295 -25.22 14.57 -26.98
N LYS A 296 -25.18 14.40 -28.30
CA LYS A 296 -26.04 13.48 -29.06
C LYS A 296 -25.22 12.33 -29.64
N LEU A 297 -25.84 11.17 -29.82
CA LEU A 297 -25.22 10.08 -30.56
C LEU A 297 -25.00 10.46 -32.04
N PRO A 298 -23.90 10.02 -32.67
CA PRO A 298 -23.73 10.07 -34.12
C PRO A 298 -24.88 9.40 -34.85
N SER A 299 -25.29 9.95 -36.00
CA SER A 299 -26.42 9.44 -36.78
C SER A 299 -26.29 7.96 -37.15
N CYS A 300 -25.07 7.48 -37.36
CA CYS A 300 -24.80 6.08 -37.68
C CYS A 300 -24.97 5.09 -36.52
N ILE A 301 -25.01 5.56 -35.27
CA ILE A 301 -25.26 4.73 -34.06
C ILE A 301 -26.43 5.28 -33.23
N ALA A 302 -27.24 6.18 -33.77
CA ALA A 302 -28.35 6.79 -33.06
C ALA A 302 -29.53 5.82 -32.84
N THR A 303 -29.64 4.77 -33.67
CA THR A 303 -30.72 3.78 -33.63
C THR A 303 -30.21 2.39 -33.98
N ASN A 304 -30.76 1.36 -33.34
CA ASN A 304 -30.53 -0.03 -33.72
C ASN A 304 -31.09 -0.31 -35.11
N THR A 305 -30.41 -1.17 -35.86
CA THR A 305 -30.88 -1.72 -37.13
C THR A 305 -30.91 -3.24 -37.04
N SER A 306 -31.45 -3.95 -38.05
CA SER A 306 -31.40 -5.42 -38.10
C SER A 306 -29.98 -5.98 -38.10
N THR A 307 -28.98 -5.16 -38.46
CA THR A 307 -27.57 -5.56 -38.57
C THR A 307 -26.67 -4.90 -37.53
N ARG A 308 -27.20 -4.00 -36.69
CA ARG A 308 -26.42 -3.23 -35.72
C ARG A 308 -27.14 -3.07 -34.40
N THR A 309 -26.50 -3.53 -33.33
CA THR A 309 -26.93 -3.33 -31.94
C THR A 309 -26.10 -2.23 -31.29
N VAL A 310 -26.77 -1.25 -30.69
CA VAL A 310 -26.16 -0.14 -29.97
C VAL A 310 -26.73 -0.06 -28.54
N ILE A 311 -25.84 -0.04 -27.56
CA ILE A 311 -26.16 0.14 -26.14
C ILE A 311 -25.47 1.42 -25.65
N SER A 312 -26.27 2.33 -25.08
CA SER A 312 -25.83 3.69 -24.71
C SER A 312 -26.51 4.22 -23.44
N SER A 313 -27.09 3.33 -22.64
CA SER A 313 -27.68 3.66 -21.34
C SER A 313 -26.60 4.14 -20.34
N TRP A 314 -27.03 4.74 -19.24
CA TRP A 314 -26.16 5.17 -18.15
C TRP A 314 -25.02 6.09 -18.61
N ASN A 315 -25.39 7.12 -19.38
CA ASN A 315 -24.53 8.24 -19.77
C ASN A 315 -25.22 9.57 -19.44
N CYS A 316 -24.68 10.68 -19.96
CA CYS A 316 -25.25 12.02 -19.88
C CYS A 316 -25.71 12.52 -21.27
N LEU A 317 -26.19 11.60 -22.12
CA LEU A 317 -26.58 11.90 -23.49
C LEU A 317 -27.95 12.60 -23.55
N SER A 318 -28.07 13.53 -24.48
CA SER A 318 -29.28 14.31 -24.77
C SER A 318 -29.93 13.85 -26.08
N GLY A 319 -31.24 13.66 -26.08
CA GLY A 319 -32.01 13.30 -27.29
C GLY A 319 -31.86 11.84 -27.73
N GLY A 320 -32.99 11.16 -27.92
CA GLY A 320 -33.06 9.74 -28.35
C GLY A 320 -34.15 8.97 -27.59
N LYS A 321 -34.51 7.77 -28.07
CA LYS A 321 -35.52 6.91 -27.43
C LYS A 321 -35.10 6.42 -26.03
N ASN A 322 -33.81 6.48 -25.69
CA ASN A 322 -33.24 6.00 -24.43
C ASN A 322 -32.97 7.11 -23.42
N ALA A 323 -33.58 8.29 -23.55
CA ALA A 323 -33.38 9.41 -22.63
C ALA A 323 -33.76 9.07 -21.18
N SER A 324 -34.71 8.15 -20.97
CA SER A 324 -35.12 7.66 -19.64
C SER A 324 -34.08 6.77 -18.95
N TYR A 325 -33.13 6.22 -19.71
CA TYR A 325 -32.08 5.32 -19.20
C TYR A 325 -30.74 6.04 -19.04
N GLN A 326 -30.72 7.37 -19.10
CA GLN A 326 -29.54 8.19 -18.86
C GLN A 326 -29.43 8.58 -17.39
N HIS A 327 -28.24 8.96 -16.94
CA HIS A 327 -28.04 9.49 -15.60
C HIS A 327 -28.87 10.77 -15.38
N PRO A 328 -29.35 11.00 -14.15
CA PRO A 328 -30.09 12.21 -13.82
C PRO A 328 -29.19 13.44 -13.97
N TYR A 329 -29.78 14.58 -14.30
CA TYR A 329 -29.06 15.85 -14.50
C TYR A 329 -28.11 16.20 -13.32
N SER A 330 -28.50 15.87 -12.09
CA SER A 330 -27.68 16.09 -10.88
C SER A 330 -26.37 15.31 -10.87
N PHE A 331 -26.32 14.14 -11.50
CA PHE A 331 -25.10 13.35 -11.67
C PHE A 331 -24.20 14.00 -12.74
N CYS A 332 -24.79 14.31 -13.90
CA CYS A 332 -24.10 14.89 -15.05
C CYS A 332 -23.51 16.29 -14.79
N ASN A 333 -24.06 17.07 -13.86
CA ASN A 333 -23.60 18.43 -13.57
C ASN A 333 -22.49 18.52 -12.50
N LYS A 334 -22.27 17.47 -11.70
CA LYS A 334 -21.24 17.47 -10.63
C LYS A 334 -19.83 17.20 -11.17
N GLU A 335 -19.72 16.41 -12.23
CA GLU A 335 -18.43 16.01 -12.82
C GLU A 335 -18.03 16.88 -14.02
N ALA A 336 -18.95 17.69 -14.56
CA ALA A 336 -18.72 18.60 -15.68
C ALA A 336 -17.97 19.91 -15.33
N LEU A 337 -17.54 20.11 -14.07
CA LEU A 337 -16.72 21.27 -13.68
C LEU A 337 -15.23 21.12 -14.05
N ALA A 338 -14.81 19.97 -14.59
CA ALA A 338 -13.41 19.69 -14.92
C ALA A 338 -12.99 20.00 -16.38
N VAL A 339 -13.88 20.44 -17.28
CA VAL A 339 -13.48 20.83 -18.64
C VAL A 339 -14.32 22.01 -19.15
N LYS A 340 -13.72 23.20 -19.24
CA LYS A 340 -14.28 24.29 -20.07
C LYS A 340 -13.73 24.18 -21.51
N PRO A 341 -14.58 24.22 -22.56
CA PRO A 341 -14.11 24.35 -23.93
C PRO A 341 -13.69 25.80 -24.23
N THR A 342 -12.61 25.95 -24.99
CA THR A 342 -12.10 27.26 -25.46
C THR A 342 -12.80 27.73 -26.74
N SER A 343 -13.27 28.98 -26.63
CA SER A 343 -13.61 30.01 -27.64
C SER A 343 -14.45 29.66 -28.88
N LYS A 344 -15.61 30.31 -29.00
CA LYS A 344 -15.90 31.20 -30.16
C LYS A 344 -16.59 32.51 -29.72
N SER A 345 -16.08 33.57 -30.33
CA SER A 345 -16.54 34.96 -30.51
C SER A 345 -17.83 35.48 -29.85
N LYS A 346 -17.63 36.59 -29.14
CA LYS A 346 -18.52 37.73 -28.81
C LYS A 346 -19.92 37.75 -29.44
N GLU A 347 -20.93 37.90 -28.58
CA GLU A 347 -22.02 38.85 -28.83
C GLU A 347 -22.58 39.40 -27.50
N HIS A 348 -22.82 40.70 -27.50
CA HIS A 348 -23.21 41.54 -26.38
C HIS A 348 -24.72 41.39 -26.14
N ASN A 349 -25.18 41.22 -24.90
CA ASN A 349 -26.38 41.92 -24.43
C ASN A 349 -26.54 41.85 -22.90
N SER A 350 -26.69 43.04 -22.33
CA SER A 350 -26.84 43.34 -20.92
C SER A 350 -28.24 43.03 -20.40
N SER A 351 -28.36 42.64 -19.14
CA SER A 351 -29.36 43.26 -18.26
C SER A 351 -28.94 43.17 -16.79
N THR A 352 -29.03 44.32 -16.15
CA THR A 352 -28.68 44.68 -14.79
C THR A 352 -29.88 44.49 -13.87
N ILE A 353 -29.77 43.77 -12.74
CA ILE A 353 -30.60 44.02 -11.54
C ILE A 353 -29.80 43.83 -10.23
N LYS A 354 -29.35 44.98 -9.71
CA LYS A 354 -29.36 45.49 -8.32
C LYS A 354 -28.74 44.68 -7.16
N LEU A 355 -27.48 45.03 -6.90
CA LEU A 355 -26.63 44.78 -5.71
C LEU A 355 -27.06 45.58 -4.44
N GLY A 356 -28.37 45.79 -4.22
CA GLY A 356 -28.86 46.70 -3.17
C GLY A 356 -29.45 46.02 -1.92
N ILE A 357 -29.78 44.73 -1.99
CA ILE A 357 -30.57 44.06 -0.93
C ILE A 357 -29.71 43.12 -0.06
N VAL A 358 -28.52 42.72 -0.54
CA VAL A 358 -27.65 41.77 0.18
C VAL A 358 -26.71 42.46 1.20
N LEU A 359 -26.49 43.76 1.09
CA LEU A 359 -25.63 44.52 2.03
C LEU A 359 -26.37 45.01 3.29
N GLY A 360 -27.70 45.02 3.30
CA GLY A 360 -28.49 45.46 4.46
C GLY A 360 -28.62 44.43 5.59
N ILE A 361 -28.47 43.14 5.28
CA ILE A 361 -28.69 42.04 6.25
C ILE A 361 -27.42 41.75 7.06
N VAL A 362 -26.24 41.98 6.49
CA VAL A 362 -24.95 41.71 7.15
C VAL A 362 -24.55 42.85 8.12
N GLY A 363 -25.00 44.08 7.87
CA GLY A 363 -24.71 45.23 8.76
C GLY A 363 -25.49 45.23 10.08
N GLY A 364 -26.72 44.71 10.08
CA GLY A 364 -27.58 44.69 11.27
C GLY A 364 -27.13 43.70 12.35
N VAL A 365 -26.57 42.57 11.95
CA VAL A 365 -26.14 41.51 12.89
C VAL A 365 -24.86 41.89 13.64
N LEU A 366 -23.96 42.66 13.01
CA LEU A 366 -22.73 43.14 13.64
C LEU A 366 -22.97 44.31 14.61
N GLY A 367 -24.00 45.13 14.36
CA GLY A 367 -24.36 46.23 15.26
C GLY A 367 -24.92 45.74 16.61
N ILE A 368 -25.74 44.69 16.60
CA ILE A 368 -26.38 44.15 17.81
C ILE A 368 -25.37 43.41 18.71
N ALA A 369 -24.39 42.70 18.11
CA ALA A 369 -23.35 42.01 18.85
C ALA A 369 -22.40 42.96 19.61
N CYS A 370 -22.07 44.11 19.01
CA CYS A 370 -21.23 45.13 19.66
C CYS A 370 -21.91 45.81 20.85
N VAL A 371 -23.24 46.03 20.79
CA VAL A 371 -23.99 46.65 21.89
C VAL A 371 -24.15 45.69 23.07
N LEU A 372 -24.35 44.39 22.82
CA LEU A 372 -24.40 43.36 23.86
C LEU A 372 -23.04 43.15 24.55
N GLY A 373 -21.93 43.22 23.81
CA GLY A 373 -20.58 43.13 24.37
C GLY A 373 -20.22 44.30 25.31
N LEU A 374 -20.66 45.51 24.97
CA LEU A 374 -20.43 46.70 25.79
C LEU A 374 -21.26 46.70 27.09
N LEU A 375 -22.47 46.13 27.07
CA LEU A 375 -23.31 45.98 28.27
C LEU A 375 -22.72 44.98 29.28
N ILE A 376 -22.14 43.87 28.80
CA ILE A 376 -21.48 42.87 29.66
C ILE A 376 -20.20 43.43 30.29
N PHE A 377 -19.46 44.26 29.56
CA PHE A 377 -18.24 44.91 30.06
C PHE A 377 -18.53 45.94 31.17
N VAL A 378 -19.68 46.62 31.12
CA VAL A 378 -20.08 47.61 32.15
C VAL A 378 -20.57 46.93 33.42
N ILE A 379 -21.24 45.77 33.32
CA ILE A 379 -21.72 45.01 34.49
C ILE A 379 -20.54 44.39 35.27
N ASN A 380 -19.51 43.91 34.58
CA ASN A 380 -18.31 43.34 35.22
C ASN A 380 -17.34 44.37 35.82
N ARG A 381 -17.61 45.67 35.68
CA ARG A 381 -16.77 46.73 36.27
C ARG A 381 -17.27 47.26 37.62
N ARG A 382 -18.33 46.66 38.19
CA ARG A 382 -18.83 46.98 39.55
C ARG A 382 -18.88 45.74 40.43
N SER A 383 -17.72 45.23 40.84
CA SER A 383 -17.56 44.56 42.15
C SER A 383 -16.07 44.35 42.43
N LYS A 384 -15.44 45.34 43.08
CA LYS A 384 -14.23 45.17 43.91
C LYS A 384 -13.82 46.49 44.56
N THR A 385 -13.99 46.56 45.87
CA THR A 385 -13.30 47.37 46.89
C THR A 385 -13.65 46.70 48.22
N THR A 386 -12.83 46.48 49.26
CA THR A 386 -11.46 46.84 49.68
C THR A 386 -11.29 46.22 51.08
N THR A 387 -10.08 45.76 51.48
CA THR A 387 -9.45 46.04 52.79
C THR A 387 -8.06 45.40 52.89
N ASP A 388 -7.08 46.21 53.28
CA ASP A 388 -5.71 45.89 53.72
C ASP A 388 -5.71 45.35 55.17
N ASP A 389 -4.65 44.63 55.56
CA ASP A 389 -3.87 44.96 56.77
C ASP A 389 -2.50 44.26 56.80
N ASP A 390 -1.52 45.00 57.33
CA ASP A 390 -0.08 44.77 57.43
C ASP A 390 0.33 43.63 58.39
N HIS A 391 1.55 43.09 58.23
CA HIS A 391 2.54 43.05 59.33
C HIS A 391 3.98 42.73 58.87
N VAL A 392 4.89 43.53 59.43
CA VAL A 392 6.35 43.63 59.25
C VAL A 392 7.08 42.70 60.21
N TYR A 393 8.20 42.10 59.81
CA TYR A 393 9.42 42.04 60.65
C TYR A 393 10.69 41.99 59.80
N SER A 394 11.62 42.83 60.22
CA SER A 394 12.95 43.19 59.72
C SER A 394 14.06 42.24 60.19
N ILE A 395 15.23 42.21 59.51
CA ILE A 395 16.59 42.55 60.04
C ILE A 395 17.76 41.89 59.29
N PHE A 396 18.67 42.78 58.87
CA PHE A 396 20.13 42.77 58.76
C PHE A 396 20.96 41.96 57.75
N ASP A 397 21.86 42.77 57.20
CA ASP A 397 23.06 42.58 56.40
C ASP A 397 24.23 41.98 57.22
N GLY A 398 25.20 41.36 56.55
CA GLY A 398 26.33 40.72 57.22
C GLY A 398 27.37 40.09 56.28
N SER A 399 28.14 40.94 55.59
CA SER A 399 29.41 40.58 54.94
C SER A 399 30.50 40.31 55.97
N VAL A 400 31.23 39.18 55.91
CA VAL A 400 32.71 39.11 56.11
C VAL A 400 33.31 37.91 55.37
N THR A 401 34.42 38.20 54.69
CA THR A 401 35.34 37.41 53.89
C THR A 401 36.10 36.29 54.62
N SER A 402 36.38 35.17 53.93
CA SER A 402 37.67 34.47 54.02
C SER A 402 37.91 33.59 52.78
N LYS A 403 39.02 33.87 52.09
CA LYS A 403 39.53 33.19 50.89
C LYS A 403 40.29 31.92 51.29
N ARG A 404 40.07 30.82 50.55
CA ARG A 404 41.19 30.09 49.91
C ARG A 404 40.72 29.23 48.74
N SER A 405 41.44 29.42 47.66
CA SER A 405 41.28 28.97 46.28
C SER A 405 41.64 27.50 46.05
N VAL A 406 40.87 26.80 45.20
CA VAL A 406 41.43 26.01 44.09
C VAL A 406 40.48 26.14 42.90
N ALA A 407 41.03 26.59 41.77
CA ALA A 407 40.31 26.77 40.52
C ALA A 407 39.93 25.41 39.90
N SER A 408 38.64 25.22 39.60
CA SER A 408 38.17 24.28 38.58
C SER A 408 37.09 24.98 37.77
N LYS A 409 37.45 25.39 36.56
CA LYS A 409 36.56 26.02 35.58
C LYS A 409 35.47 25.03 35.21
N LYS A 410 34.20 25.38 35.50
CA LYS A 410 33.04 24.78 34.84
C LYS A 410 33.21 24.89 33.32
N PRO A 411 33.05 23.82 32.53
CA PRO A 411 33.09 23.97 31.09
C PRO A 411 31.80 24.64 30.63
N VAL A 412 31.98 25.82 30.03
CA VAL A 412 31.06 26.42 29.07
C VAL A 412 30.73 25.37 28.02
N ARG A 413 29.45 25.00 27.87
CA ARG A 413 28.96 24.14 26.78
C ARG A 413 29.21 24.86 25.45
N ARG A 414 30.35 24.56 24.81
CA ARG A 414 30.61 24.88 23.41
C ARG A 414 29.61 24.09 22.55
N ALA A 415 29.11 24.76 21.51
CA ALA A 415 28.30 24.16 20.45
C ALA A 415 28.95 22.86 19.98
N VAL A 416 28.20 21.76 20.08
CA VAL A 416 28.64 20.45 19.61
C VAL A 416 28.51 20.43 18.10
N ASP A 417 29.66 20.38 17.45
CA ASP A 417 29.84 20.12 16.03
C ASP A 417 29.26 18.73 15.68
N SER A 418 28.30 18.70 14.76
CA SER A 418 27.40 17.59 14.46
C SER A 418 28.04 16.45 13.65
N ARG A 419 29.26 16.03 13.99
CA ARG A 419 30.00 14.97 13.25
C ARG A 419 30.42 13.73 14.04
N ARG A 420 30.00 13.56 15.30
CA ARG A 420 30.21 12.29 16.03
C ARG A 420 28.99 11.92 16.88
N VAL A 421 28.09 11.14 16.29
CA VAL A 421 27.09 10.36 17.04
C VAL A 421 27.74 9.03 17.42
N PRO A 422 27.65 8.55 18.69
CA PRO A 422 28.22 7.27 19.09
C PRO A 422 27.65 6.11 18.27
N GLN A 423 28.54 5.24 17.81
CA GLN A 423 28.26 4.14 16.88
C GLN A 423 27.35 3.04 17.46
N THR A 424 26.97 3.12 18.73
CA THR A 424 26.12 2.15 19.45
C THR A 424 24.62 2.44 19.37
N MET A 425 24.20 3.62 18.90
CA MET A 425 22.77 3.94 18.69
C MET A 425 22.24 3.59 17.28
N ARG A 426 23.12 3.14 16.38
CA ARG A 426 22.74 2.61 15.05
C ARG A 426 22.64 1.09 15.09
N SER A 427 21.72 0.55 15.88
CA SER A 427 21.26 -0.81 15.60
C SER A 427 20.49 -0.74 14.29
N ALA A 428 21.11 -1.24 13.22
CA ALA A 428 20.48 -1.32 11.90
C ALA A 428 19.11 -2.00 12.04
N ALA A 429 18.07 -1.39 11.49
CA ALA A 429 16.79 -2.07 11.32
C ALA A 429 17.00 -3.18 10.27
N ILE A 430 17.45 -4.35 10.73
CA ILE A 430 17.69 -5.53 9.91
C ILE A 430 16.34 -5.92 9.28
N GLY A 431 16.30 -6.00 7.94
CA GLY A 431 15.13 -6.49 7.20
C GLY A 431 14.17 -5.43 6.65
N LEU A 432 14.36 -4.13 6.92
CA LEU A 432 13.51 -3.08 6.32
C LEU A 432 14.01 -2.61 4.95
N PRO A 433 13.12 -2.37 3.96
CA PRO A 433 13.50 -1.90 2.62
C PRO A 433 14.13 -0.50 2.66
N PRO A 434 14.99 -0.14 1.69
CA PRO A 434 15.60 1.20 1.64
C PRO A 434 14.52 2.29 1.56
N TYR A 435 14.78 3.44 2.20
CA TYR A 435 13.83 4.56 2.18
C TYR A 435 13.69 5.06 0.74
N ARG A 436 12.46 5.24 0.26
CA ARG A 436 12.20 5.76 -1.09
C ARG A 436 11.03 6.73 -1.14
N ALA A 437 10.96 7.48 -2.24
CA ALA A 437 9.75 8.21 -2.60
C ALA A 437 8.77 7.25 -3.30
N PHE A 438 7.50 7.36 -2.96
CA PHE A 438 6.40 6.64 -3.59
C PHE A 438 5.62 7.64 -4.45
N THR A 439 5.07 7.20 -5.58
CA THR A 439 4.15 8.03 -6.38
C THR A 439 2.76 8.05 -5.74
N LEU A 440 1.93 9.04 -6.08
CA LEU A 440 0.52 9.05 -5.64
C LEU A 440 -0.22 7.81 -6.16
N GLU A 441 0.07 7.42 -7.40
CA GLU A 441 -0.51 6.22 -8.03
C GLU A 441 -0.20 4.95 -7.24
N GLU A 442 1.05 4.76 -6.79
CA GLU A 442 1.42 3.64 -5.93
C GLU A 442 0.64 3.64 -4.60
N MET A 443 0.36 4.82 -4.03
CA MET A 443 -0.41 4.93 -2.79
C MET A 443 -1.90 4.66 -3.01
N GLU A 444 -2.46 5.14 -4.11
CA GLU A 444 -3.84 4.84 -4.51
C GLU A 444 -4.00 3.35 -4.78
N ASP A 445 -3.11 2.72 -5.54
CA ASP A 445 -3.19 1.28 -5.81
C ASP A 445 -3.02 0.47 -4.52
N ALA A 446 -2.07 0.85 -3.66
CA ALA A 446 -1.83 0.13 -2.41
C ALA A 446 -3.02 0.19 -1.43
N THR A 447 -3.76 1.30 -1.42
CA THR A 447 -4.87 1.53 -0.49
C THR A 447 -6.26 1.28 -1.11
N ASN A 448 -6.31 0.74 -2.33
CA ASN A 448 -7.54 0.63 -3.14
C ASN A 448 -8.29 1.97 -3.28
N ASN A 449 -7.57 3.00 -3.70
CA ASN A 449 -8.02 4.37 -3.83
C ASN A 449 -8.51 4.97 -2.50
N PHE A 450 -7.77 4.72 -1.42
CA PHE A 450 -8.14 5.10 -0.05
C PHE A 450 -9.54 4.63 0.34
N ASP A 451 -9.85 3.36 0.01
CA ASP A 451 -11.12 2.73 0.31
C ASP A 451 -11.46 2.89 1.81
N PRO A 452 -12.69 3.32 2.16
CA PRO A 452 -13.12 3.38 3.56
C PRO A 452 -12.98 2.06 4.33
N LEU A 453 -12.99 0.90 3.65
CA LEU A 453 -12.73 -0.41 4.27
C LEU A 453 -11.28 -0.58 4.74
N ASN A 454 -10.35 0.16 4.14
CA ASN A 454 -8.94 0.18 4.52
C ASN A 454 -8.63 1.26 5.57
N PHE A 455 -9.62 2.04 6.00
CA PHE A 455 -9.44 3.06 7.03
C PHE A 455 -9.22 2.42 8.40
N ILE A 456 -8.09 2.72 9.04
CA ILE A 456 -7.75 2.22 10.38
C ILE A 456 -8.24 3.20 11.45
N GLY A 457 -8.04 4.50 11.22
CA GLY A 457 -8.40 5.54 12.20
C GLY A 457 -7.82 6.91 11.87
N GLU A 458 -8.20 7.90 12.67
CA GLU A 458 -7.66 9.26 12.61
C GLU A 458 -6.66 9.46 13.74
N GLY A 459 -5.38 9.56 13.39
CA GLY A 459 -4.29 9.81 14.34
C GLY A 459 -4.08 11.30 14.61
N SER A 460 -3.11 11.61 15.46
CA SER A 460 -2.80 12.98 15.90
C SER A 460 -2.48 13.99 14.78
N GLN A 461 -2.11 13.52 13.59
CA GLN A 461 -1.65 14.35 12.47
C GLN A 461 -2.32 14.01 11.13
N GLY A 462 -3.33 13.13 11.12
CA GLY A 462 -4.01 12.76 9.88
C GLY A 462 -4.64 11.37 9.90
N GLN A 463 -5.29 11.02 8.79
CA GLN A 463 -5.95 9.74 8.59
C GLN A 463 -4.92 8.63 8.32
N LEU A 464 -5.18 7.43 8.83
CA LEU A 464 -4.33 6.26 8.63
C LEU A 464 -5.10 5.17 7.89
N TYR A 465 -4.50 4.67 6.81
CA TYR A 465 -5.04 3.62 5.97
C TYR A 465 -4.13 2.40 5.96
N LYS A 466 -4.73 1.23 5.82
CA LYS A 466 -4.04 -0.02 5.51
C LYS A 466 -3.79 -0.12 4.01
N GLY A 467 -2.65 -0.66 3.60
CA GLY A 467 -2.38 -0.88 2.19
C GLY A 467 -1.40 -2.02 1.91
N TRP A 468 -1.34 -2.43 0.65
CA TRP A 468 -0.46 -3.47 0.15
C TRP A 468 0.35 -2.94 -1.02
N LEU A 469 1.68 -2.89 -0.85
CA LEU A 469 2.57 -2.50 -1.95
C LEU A 469 2.57 -3.55 -3.07
N ILE A 470 3.07 -3.17 -4.24
CA ILE A 470 3.12 -4.02 -5.44
C ILE A 470 3.88 -5.34 -5.20
N ASP A 471 4.86 -5.35 -4.30
CA ASP A 471 5.64 -6.52 -3.90
C ASP A 471 4.91 -7.43 -2.90
N GLY A 472 3.67 -7.09 -2.53
CA GLY A 472 2.85 -7.81 -1.55
C GLY A 472 3.10 -7.36 -0.09
N SER A 473 4.02 -6.43 0.16
CA SER A 473 4.31 -5.95 1.50
C SER A 473 3.14 -5.16 2.06
N GLU A 474 2.72 -5.53 3.26
CA GLU A 474 1.68 -4.83 4.00
C GLU A 474 2.26 -3.57 4.66
N VAL A 475 1.59 -2.44 4.48
CA VAL A 475 2.03 -1.12 4.97
C VAL A 475 0.88 -0.34 5.58
N MET A 476 1.23 0.68 6.36
CA MET A 476 0.29 1.70 6.80
C MET A 476 0.60 3.04 6.11
N VAL A 477 -0.43 3.72 5.61
CA VAL A 477 -0.30 4.98 4.88
C VAL A 477 -0.96 6.09 5.69
N LYS A 478 -0.15 7.03 6.21
CA LYS A 478 -0.62 8.19 6.99
C LYS A 478 -0.76 9.41 6.10
N CYS A 479 -1.97 9.94 5.99
CA CYS A 479 -2.34 11.07 5.14
C CYS A 479 -2.32 12.39 5.93
N VAL A 480 -1.29 13.21 5.73
CA VAL A 480 -1.07 14.47 6.45
C VAL A 480 -1.38 15.67 5.55
N LYS A 481 -2.37 16.48 5.92
CA LYS A 481 -2.74 17.72 5.21
C LYS A 481 -1.85 18.89 5.65
N LEU A 482 -1.16 19.53 4.72
CA LEU A 482 -0.23 20.63 5.01
C LEU A 482 -0.92 21.99 5.22
N LYS A 483 -0.34 22.85 6.07
CA LYS A 483 -0.68 24.29 6.12
C LYS A 483 0.03 25.01 4.97
N GLN A 484 -0.74 25.72 4.15
CA GLN A 484 -0.20 26.45 3.00
C GLN A 484 0.49 27.74 3.47
N LYS A 485 1.82 27.76 3.35
CA LYS A 485 2.71 28.95 3.19
C LYS A 485 4.22 28.68 3.35
N ASN A 486 4.68 27.45 3.62
CA ASN A 486 6.11 27.22 3.86
C ASN A 486 6.83 26.60 2.66
N LEU A 487 7.95 27.23 2.30
CA LEU A 487 8.76 27.03 1.08
C LEU A 487 9.23 25.58 0.84
N PRO A 488 9.57 25.22 -0.42
CA PRO A 488 10.22 23.97 -0.80
C PRO A 488 11.48 23.60 0.02
N GLN A 489 12.26 24.59 0.46
CA GLN A 489 13.49 24.37 1.24
C GLN A 489 13.24 23.78 2.64
N SER A 490 12.12 24.10 3.28
CA SER A 490 11.77 23.51 4.59
C SER A 490 11.36 22.04 4.47
N MET A 491 10.82 21.63 3.32
CA MET A 491 10.41 20.24 3.09
C MET A 491 11.61 19.31 2.90
N ILE A 492 12.70 19.77 2.27
CA ILE A 492 13.92 18.94 2.11
C ILE A 492 14.49 18.53 3.47
N GLN A 493 14.59 19.47 4.41
CA GLN A 493 15.05 19.18 5.78
C GLN A 493 14.09 18.23 6.52
N GLN A 494 12.79 18.36 6.31
CA GLN A 494 11.79 17.48 6.93
C GLN A 494 11.86 16.06 6.36
N ILE A 495 11.99 15.90 5.05
CA ILE A 495 12.16 14.60 4.39
C ILE A 495 13.45 13.93 4.86
N GLU A 496 14.52 14.70 5.05
CA GLU A 496 15.77 14.17 5.61
C GLU A 496 15.55 13.60 7.03
N VAL A 497 14.77 14.29 7.86
CA VAL A 497 14.39 13.79 9.19
C VAL A 497 13.50 12.54 9.08
N LEU A 498 12.52 12.51 8.17
CA LEU A 498 11.67 11.32 7.93
C LEU A 498 12.51 10.08 7.60
N SER A 499 13.52 10.24 6.74
CA SER A 499 14.39 9.14 6.32
C SER A 499 15.21 8.55 7.48
N LYS A 500 15.41 9.32 8.56
CA LYS A 500 16.14 8.92 9.77
C LYS A 500 15.25 8.29 10.84
N LEU A 501 13.92 8.36 10.72
CA LEU A 501 12.98 7.81 11.70
C LEU A 501 12.78 6.30 11.48
N ARG A 502 13.86 5.55 11.72
CA ARG A 502 13.96 4.10 11.49
C ARG A 502 14.74 3.46 12.64
N HIS A 503 14.04 2.76 13.53
CA HIS A 503 14.61 2.23 14.76
C HIS A 503 13.84 0.98 15.21
N LEU A 504 14.52 0.02 15.85
CA LEU A 504 13.91 -1.25 16.29
C LEU A 504 12.64 -1.05 17.13
N HIS A 505 12.64 -0.02 17.98
CA HIS A 505 11.53 0.30 18.89
C HIS A 505 10.62 1.43 18.41
N LEU A 506 10.66 1.76 17.11
CA LEU A 506 9.71 2.67 16.47
C LEU A 506 9.06 1.95 15.29
N VAL A 507 7.79 2.26 15.02
CA VAL A 507 7.18 1.94 13.72
C VAL A 507 7.88 2.78 12.67
N SER A 508 8.78 2.15 11.93
CA SER A 508 9.73 2.81 11.03
C SER A 508 9.06 3.38 9.79
N ILE A 509 9.56 4.53 9.33
CA ILE A 509 9.12 5.16 8.07
C ILE A 509 9.85 4.52 6.89
N LEU A 510 9.07 3.99 5.95
CA LEU A 510 9.54 3.35 4.73
C LEU A 510 9.69 4.34 3.57
N GLY A 511 8.89 5.40 3.57
CA GLY A 511 8.96 6.42 2.53
C GLY A 511 7.87 7.48 2.62
N HIS A 512 7.77 8.25 1.55
CA HIS A 512 6.84 9.37 1.48
C HIS A 512 6.36 9.64 0.05
N THR A 513 5.22 10.30 -0.06
CA THR A 513 4.67 10.90 -1.28
C THR A 513 4.23 12.31 -0.98
N ILE A 514 4.53 13.24 -1.88
CA ILE A 514 4.10 14.64 -1.77
C ILE A 514 3.19 14.93 -2.95
N VAL A 515 1.95 15.34 -2.65
CA VAL A 515 0.97 15.74 -3.66
C VAL A 515 0.69 17.22 -3.51
N THR A 516 1.07 17.98 -4.53
CA THR A 516 0.75 19.40 -4.66
C THR A 516 -0.26 19.56 -5.79
N TYR A 517 -1.47 19.98 -5.46
CA TYR A 517 -2.48 20.34 -6.47
C TYR A 517 -2.11 21.71 -7.05
N GLN A 518 -1.80 21.77 -8.35
CA GLN A 518 -1.26 22.97 -9.00
C GLN A 518 -2.33 24.02 -9.36
N ASP A 519 -3.62 23.74 -9.14
CA ASP A 519 -4.66 24.53 -9.82
C ASP A 519 -5.14 25.79 -9.08
N HIS A 520 -4.86 25.96 -7.78
CA HIS A 520 -5.17 27.20 -7.07
C HIS A 520 -4.06 27.58 -6.07
N SER A 521 -3.72 28.86 -6.02
CA SER A 521 -2.79 29.47 -5.04
C SER A 521 -3.24 29.32 -3.57
N SER A 522 -4.33 28.59 -3.31
CA SER A 522 -4.91 28.33 -1.98
C SER A 522 -5.20 26.83 -1.67
N THR A 523 -4.77 25.87 -2.51
CA THR A 523 -4.97 24.43 -2.23
C THR A 523 -3.82 23.83 -1.39
N ALA A 524 -4.16 23.29 -0.22
CA ALA A 524 -3.21 22.63 0.69
C ALA A 524 -2.61 21.36 0.06
N GLY A 525 -1.27 21.24 0.07
CA GLY A 525 -0.59 19.99 -0.30
C GLY A 525 -0.88 18.87 0.70
N THR A 526 -0.85 17.62 0.24
CA THR A 526 -0.99 16.43 1.11
C THR A 526 0.30 15.63 1.05
N VAL A 527 0.78 15.21 2.22
CA VAL A 527 1.93 14.30 2.35
C VAL A 527 1.42 12.96 2.83
N PHE A 528 1.70 11.92 2.07
CA PHE A 528 1.48 10.54 2.49
C PHE A 528 2.80 10.02 3.06
N VAL A 529 2.75 9.49 4.28
CA VAL A 529 3.90 8.86 4.94
C VAL A 529 3.64 7.36 4.98
N VAL A 530 4.55 6.57 4.41
CA VAL A 530 4.45 5.11 4.36
C VAL A 530 5.20 4.54 5.55
N LEU A 531 4.51 3.78 6.39
CA LEU A 531 5.01 3.16 7.61
C LEU A 531 4.99 1.64 7.47
N GLU A 532 5.91 0.97 8.17
CA GLU A 532 5.85 -0.49 8.30
C GLU A 532 4.55 -0.93 8.99
N HIS A 533 4.00 -2.08 8.59
CA HIS A 533 2.89 -2.70 9.30
C HIS A 533 3.39 -3.55 10.48
N VAL A 534 2.65 -3.53 11.59
CA VAL A 534 2.91 -4.36 12.77
C VAL A 534 1.64 -5.17 13.07
N SER A 535 1.73 -6.49 12.89
CA SER A 535 0.64 -7.47 12.83
C SER A 535 0.01 -7.82 14.18
N ASN A 536 0.79 -7.81 15.26
CA ASN A 536 0.42 -8.46 16.51
C ASN A 536 -0.45 -7.61 17.46
N GLY A 537 -0.85 -6.40 17.04
CA GLY A 537 -1.74 -5.50 17.80
C GLY A 537 -1.01 -4.65 18.85
N SER A 538 -1.77 -3.96 19.69
CA SER A 538 -1.24 -3.04 20.71
C SER A 538 -1.02 -3.72 22.06
N LEU A 539 -0.13 -3.16 22.89
CA LEU A 539 0.06 -3.57 24.29
C LEU A 539 -1.24 -3.50 25.09
N ARG A 540 -2.12 -2.57 24.75
CA ARG A 540 -3.46 -2.46 25.36
C ARG A 540 -4.28 -3.72 25.09
N ASP A 541 -4.22 -4.28 23.89
CA ASP A 541 -4.95 -5.50 23.51
C ASP A 541 -4.44 -6.71 24.29
N TYR A 542 -3.12 -6.79 24.52
CA TYR A 542 -2.52 -7.84 25.34
C TYR A 542 -2.89 -7.76 26.81
N LEU A 543 -3.08 -6.58 27.38
CA LEU A 543 -3.52 -6.45 28.77
C LEU A 543 -5.05 -6.60 28.93
N ALA A 544 -5.82 -6.32 27.88
CA ALA A 544 -7.27 -6.45 27.88
C ALA A 544 -7.75 -7.91 27.72
N ASP A 545 -7.11 -8.68 26.85
CA ASP A 545 -7.45 -10.08 26.57
C ASP A 545 -6.74 -11.02 27.54
N GLU A 546 -7.50 -11.84 28.28
CA GLU A 546 -6.93 -12.72 29.31
C GLU A 546 -5.93 -13.74 28.76
N ARG A 547 -6.18 -14.30 27.57
CA ARG A 547 -5.30 -15.31 26.96
C ARG A 547 -3.99 -14.67 26.52
N LYS A 548 -4.05 -13.49 25.92
CA LYS A 548 -2.86 -12.72 25.54
C LYS A 548 -2.10 -12.20 26.76
N ARG A 549 -2.81 -11.83 27.83
CA ARG A 549 -2.24 -11.33 29.09
C ARG A 549 -1.37 -12.37 29.80
N GLU A 550 -1.67 -13.65 29.64
CA GLU A 550 -0.87 -14.77 30.16
C GLU A 550 0.44 -14.99 29.38
N MET A 551 0.52 -14.54 28.13
CA MET A 551 1.75 -14.61 27.31
C MET A 551 2.81 -13.62 27.81
N LEU A 552 2.41 -12.51 28.43
CA LEU A 552 3.30 -11.48 28.93
C LEU A 552 3.72 -11.76 30.38
N ARG A 553 4.69 -12.65 30.58
CA ARG A 553 5.34 -12.81 31.90
C ARG A 553 6.18 -11.57 32.24
N TRP A 554 6.62 -11.48 33.50
CA TRP A 554 7.31 -10.28 33.98
C TRP A 554 8.54 -9.87 33.14
N PRO A 555 9.44 -10.78 32.71
CA PRO A 555 10.57 -10.40 31.86
C PRO A 555 10.13 -9.78 30.53
N GLN A 556 9.10 -10.33 29.88
CA GLN A 556 8.55 -9.80 28.62
C GLN A 556 7.94 -8.41 28.84
N ARG A 557 7.19 -8.22 29.92
CA ARG A 557 6.63 -6.90 30.29
C ARG A 557 7.72 -5.86 30.48
N MET A 558 8.78 -6.18 31.20
CA MET A 558 9.91 -5.26 31.39
C MET A 558 10.66 -5.01 30.09
N ALA A 559 10.87 -6.02 29.25
CA ALA A 559 11.47 -5.86 27.93
C ALA A 559 10.65 -4.91 27.03
N ILE A 560 9.32 -5.01 27.06
CA ILE A 560 8.41 -4.11 26.35
C ILE A 560 8.58 -2.67 26.83
N ILE A 561 8.54 -2.42 28.15
CA ILE A 561 8.72 -1.07 28.71
C ILE A 561 10.10 -0.50 28.36
N ILE A 562 11.16 -1.32 28.47
CA ILE A 562 12.51 -0.91 28.06
C ILE A 562 12.53 -0.55 26.57
N GLY A 563 11.83 -1.32 25.73
CA GLY A 563 11.66 -1.01 24.31
C GLY A 563 11.00 0.34 24.08
N VAL A 564 9.87 0.62 24.76
CA VAL A 564 9.20 1.93 24.69
C VAL A 564 10.15 3.05 25.11
N ALA A 565 10.86 2.89 26.23
CA ALA A 565 11.80 3.88 26.73
C ALA A 565 12.98 4.12 25.76
N ARG A 566 13.47 3.07 25.08
CA ARG A 566 14.49 3.18 24.01
C ARG A 566 13.95 3.91 22.79
N GLY A 567 12.67 3.69 22.43
CA GLY A 567 11.99 4.44 21.38
C GLY A 567 11.93 5.94 21.69
N ILE A 568 11.54 6.29 22.92
CA ILE A 568 11.50 7.69 23.40
C ILE A 568 12.91 8.31 23.38
N GLN A 569 13.92 7.61 23.91
CA GLN A 569 15.31 8.07 23.90
C GLN A 569 15.81 8.35 22.47
N PHE A 570 15.49 7.47 21.53
CA PHE A 570 15.86 7.66 20.12
C PHE A 570 15.19 8.90 19.53
N LEU A 571 13.92 9.17 19.83
CA LEU A 571 13.23 10.39 19.38
C LEU A 571 13.84 11.65 20.00
N HIS A 572 14.20 11.61 21.28
CA HIS A 572 14.76 12.76 22.02
C HIS A 572 16.19 13.11 21.58
N THR A 573 17.03 12.10 21.35
CA THR A 573 18.49 12.27 21.21
C THR A 573 19.08 11.65 19.94
N GLY A 574 18.42 10.66 19.34
CA GLY A 574 18.89 9.93 18.15
C GLY A 574 18.61 10.63 16.82
N VAL A 575 17.77 11.67 16.82
CA VAL A 575 17.38 12.46 15.64
C VAL A 575 17.61 13.94 15.92
N ALA A 576 18.03 14.70 14.90
CA ALA A 576 18.25 16.13 14.98
C ALA A 576 17.34 16.88 13.98
N PRO A 577 16.48 17.81 14.43
CA PRO A 577 16.20 18.16 15.82
C PRO A 577 15.48 17.02 16.58
N GLY A 578 15.64 16.97 17.91
CA GLY A 578 14.94 16.01 18.76
C GLY A 578 13.42 16.20 18.73
N ILE A 579 12.68 15.10 18.85
CA ILE A 579 11.22 15.07 18.75
C ILE A 579 10.62 14.80 20.13
N PHE A 580 9.93 15.79 20.70
CA PHE A 580 9.36 15.77 22.05
C PHE A 580 7.83 15.96 22.02
N GLY A 581 7.14 15.54 23.08
CA GLY A 581 5.69 15.68 23.21
C GLY A 581 4.97 14.75 22.24
N ASN A 582 5.32 13.48 22.30
CA ASN A 582 4.84 12.40 21.47
C ASN A 582 3.54 11.82 22.02
N ASN A 583 2.76 11.13 21.17
CA ASN A 583 1.52 10.47 21.60
C ASN A 583 1.82 9.11 22.28
N VAL A 584 2.57 9.16 23.40
CA VAL A 584 2.98 7.96 24.15
C VAL A 584 1.77 7.43 24.91
N LYS A 585 1.02 6.51 24.30
CA LYS A 585 -0.12 5.84 24.92
C LYS A 585 -0.01 4.34 24.76
N ILE A 586 -0.63 3.60 25.66
CA ILE A 586 -0.60 2.14 25.62
C ILE A 586 -1.21 1.55 24.33
N GLU A 587 -2.19 2.23 23.73
CA GLU A 587 -2.78 1.90 22.42
C GLU A 587 -1.80 2.09 21.24
N ASN A 588 -0.82 2.98 21.39
CA ASN A 588 0.17 3.28 20.37
C ASN A 588 1.46 2.46 20.52
N VAL A 589 1.57 1.62 21.55
CA VAL A 589 2.68 0.67 21.70
C VAL A 589 2.28 -0.63 20.99
N LEU A 590 2.76 -0.83 19.77
CA LEU A 590 2.51 -2.03 18.99
C LEU A 590 3.54 -3.11 19.33
N LEU A 591 3.13 -4.38 19.28
CA LEU A 591 4.03 -5.52 19.47
C LEU A 591 4.19 -6.26 18.14
N ASP A 592 5.43 -6.59 17.76
CA ASP A 592 5.67 -7.43 16.58
C ASP A 592 5.55 -8.93 16.90
N ASP A 593 5.84 -9.78 15.92
CA ASP A 593 5.76 -11.25 16.04
C ASP A 593 6.69 -11.82 17.13
N THR A 594 7.72 -11.06 17.53
CA THR A 594 8.66 -11.42 18.59
C THR A 594 8.30 -10.82 19.96
N LEU A 595 7.15 -10.15 20.07
CA LEU A 595 6.73 -9.35 21.22
C LEU A 595 7.66 -8.15 21.50
N THR A 596 8.41 -7.69 20.49
CA THR A 596 9.21 -6.48 20.60
C THR A 596 8.31 -5.25 20.48
N ALA A 597 8.45 -4.33 21.43
CA ALA A 597 7.66 -3.11 21.45
C ALA A 597 8.15 -2.09 20.41
N LYS A 598 7.20 -1.56 19.64
CA LYS A 598 7.37 -0.49 18.65
C LYS A 598 6.40 0.65 18.93
N LEU A 599 6.93 1.85 19.13
CA LEU A 599 6.10 3.04 19.32
C LEU A 599 5.56 3.54 17.98
N SER A 600 4.25 3.71 17.90
CA SER A 600 3.52 4.27 16.76
C SER A 600 2.95 5.67 17.09
N ASP A 601 2.38 6.35 16.09
CA ASP A 601 1.78 7.69 16.19
C ASP A 601 2.62 8.76 16.92
N TYR A 602 3.94 8.62 16.90
CA TYR A 602 4.85 9.68 17.38
C TYR A 602 4.79 10.90 16.45
N LYS A 603 5.23 12.05 16.97
CA LYS A 603 5.07 13.32 16.28
C LYS A 603 5.97 13.37 15.06
N ILE A 604 5.36 13.47 13.87
CA ILE A 604 6.09 13.66 12.62
C ILE A 604 6.27 15.17 12.41
N PRO A 605 7.49 15.67 12.17
CA PRO A 605 7.77 17.11 12.07
C PRO A 605 7.30 17.70 10.72
N LEU A 606 6.01 17.55 10.40
CA LEU A 606 5.35 18.13 9.22
C LEU A 606 4.44 19.30 9.64
N PRO A 607 4.34 20.37 8.84
CA PRO A 607 3.49 21.52 9.13
C PRO A 607 2.02 21.17 8.88
N SER A 608 1.35 20.56 9.86
CA SER A 608 -0.05 20.10 9.74
C SER A 608 -1.08 21.20 10.08
N LYS A 609 -2.29 21.10 9.50
CA LYS A 609 -3.42 22.03 9.72
C LYS A 609 -4.03 22.01 11.13
N VAL A 610 -3.77 20.97 11.92
CA VAL A 610 -4.39 20.79 13.23
C VAL A 610 -3.51 21.41 14.32
N GLY A 611 -4.00 22.47 14.95
CA GLY A 611 -3.33 23.17 16.04
C GLY A 611 -3.33 24.69 15.84
N SER A 612 -4.06 25.39 16.71
CA SER A 612 -4.12 26.84 16.80
C SER A 612 -2.83 27.39 17.41
N GLU A 613 -1.92 27.86 16.57
CA GLU A 613 -0.93 28.85 17.00
C GLU A 613 -0.94 30.02 16.02
N SER A 614 -1.33 31.18 16.54
CA SER A 614 -1.46 32.45 15.83
C SER A 614 -0.09 32.93 15.32
N PRO A 615 0.04 33.31 14.04
CA PRO A 615 1.28 33.82 13.48
C PRO A 615 1.38 35.33 13.68
N LEU A 616 1.40 35.81 14.93
CA LEU A 616 1.70 37.21 15.25
C LEU A 616 2.31 37.33 16.65
N ASN A 617 3.63 37.45 16.71
CA ASN A 617 4.32 38.45 17.55
C ASN A 617 5.82 38.43 17.23
N GLY A 618 6.23 39.29 16.30
CA GLY A 618 7.60 39.75 16.23
C GLY A 618 7.86 40.73 17.36
N LYS A 619 8.75 40.37 18.29
CA LYS A 619 9.76 41.22 18.96
C LYS A 619 10.52 40.41 20.03
N ASP A 620 11.83 40.62 20.04
CA ASP A 620 12.86 40.28 21.05
C ASP A 620 13.38 38.83 21.17
N ALA A 621 14.52 38.59 20.51
CA ALA A 621 15.21 37.30 20.37
C ALA A 621 15.88 36.71 21.64
N SER A 622 15.87 37.42 22.77
CA SER A 622 16.47 36.93 24.03
C SER A 622 15.50 36.17 24.94
N ASN A 623 14.19 36.48 24.87
CA ASN A 623 13.14 35.76 25.63
C ASN A 623 12.63 34.49 24.91
N ILE A 624 12.74 34.44 23.57
CA ILE A 624 12.35 33.28 22.76
C ILE A 624 13.14 32.03 23.15
N ASN A 625 14.45 32.14 23.40
CA ASN A 625 15.26 31.00 23.79
C ASN A 625 14.87 30.41 25.15
N ARG A 626 14.43 31.22 26.12
CA ARG A 626 13.98 30.72 27.43
C ARG A 626 12.60 30.08 27.36
N GLN A 627 11.69 30.64 26.56
CA GLN A 627 10.33 30.13 26.41
C GLN A 627 10.29 28.85 25.55
N VAL A 628 11.09 28.77 24.48
CA VAL A 628 11.25 27.56 23.66
C VAL A 628 11.96 26.45 24.45
N PHE A 629 12.97 26.78 25.26
CA PHE A 629 13.64 25.82 26.14
C PHE A 629 12.69 25.24 27.20
N HIS A 630 11.89 26.07 27.88
CA HIS A 630 10.90 25.58 28.86
C HIS A 630 9.75 24.78 28.22
N LEU A 631 9.32 25.13 27.00
CA LEU A 631 8.32 24.33 26.26
C LEU A 631 8.88 22.96 25.85
N THR A 632 10.17 22.89 25.51
CA THR A 632 10.85 21.64 25.11
C THR A 632 11.11 20.75 26.32
N GLU A 633 11.59 21.32 27.42
CA GLU A 633 11.81 20.63 28.70
C GLU A 633 10.49 20.05 29.25
N ASN A 634 9.39 20.81 29.18
CA ASN A 634 8.09 20.30 29.58
C ASN A 634 7.58 19.18 28.67
N ALA A 635 7.84 19.25 27.36
CA ALA A 635 7.43 18.21 26.41
C ALA A 635 8.24 16.90 26.59
N GLU A 636 9.52 16.98 26.90
CA GLU A 636 10.35 15.83 27.27
C GLU A 636 9.81 15.14 28.54
N LYS A 637 9.50 15.93 29.57
CA LYS A 637 8.97 15.43 30.84
C LYS A 637 7.54 14.91 30.74
N GLU A 638 6.81 15.30 29.70
CA GLU A 638 5.49 14.73 29.41
C GLU A 638 5.60 13.32 28.82
N ASP A 639 6.53 13.08 27.90
CA ASP A 639 6.79 11.72 27.37
C ASP A 639 7.17 10.74 28.50
N VAL A 640 7.96 11.20 29.47
CA VAL A 640 8.34 10.43 30.67
C VAL A 640 7.12 10.16 31.57
N TYR A 641 6.25 11.15 31.78
CA TYR A 641 5.03 10.97 32.56
C TYR A 641 4.12 9.90 31.94
N GLN A 642 3.92 9.97 30.63
CA GLN A 642 3.12 9.01 29.89
C GLN A 642 3.71 7.60 29.93
N LEU A 643 5.04 7.45 29.85
CA LEU A 643 5.72 6.18 30.10
C LEU A 643 5.42 5.65 31.52
N GLY A 644 5.38 6.53 32.52
CA GLY A 644 4.97 6.19 33.89
C GLY A 644 3.53 5.65 33.96
N VAL A 645 2.59 6.24 33.22
CA VAL A 645 1.21 5.74 33.11
C VAL A 645 1.18 4.33 32.53
N ILE A 646 1.96 4.07 31.46
CA ILE A 646 2.06 2.73 30.86
C ILE A 646 2.68 1.75 31.86
N LEU A 647 3.71 2.16 32.60
CA LEU A 647 4.40 1.32 33.56
C LEU A 647 3.48 0.86 34.71
N VAL A 648 2.64 1.75 35.26
CA VAL A 648 1.63 1.37 36.27
C VAL A 648 0.64 0.34 35.71
N GLN A 649 0.16 0.51 34.48
CA GLN A 649 -0.76 -0.42 33.83
C GLN A 649 -0.11 -1.79 33.60
N VAL A 650 1.16 -1.82 33.20
CA VAL A 650 1.92 -3.06 32.98
C VAL A 650 2.22 -3.80 34.28
N ILE A 651 2.52 -3.08 35.36
CA ILE A 651 2.75 -3.67 36.69
C ILE A 651 1.45 -4.26 37.27
N THR A 652 0.37 -3.48 37.25
CA THR A 652 -0.89 -3.83 37.91
C THR A 652 -1.81 -4.70 37.05
N GLY A 653 -1.59 -4.74 35.74
CA GLY A 653 -2.48 -5.39 34.77
C GLY A 653 -3.82 -4.67 34.57
N LYS A 654 -4.00 -3.49 35.17
CA LYS A 654 -5.25 -2.73 35.13
C LYS A 654 -5.17 -1.62 34.09
N LEU A 655 -6.16 -1.54 33.21
CA LEU A 655 -6.28 -0.44 32.26
C LEU A 655 -6.79 0.82 32.96
N VAL A 656 -6.06 1.93 32.79
CA VAL A 656 -6.41 3.20 33.42
C VAL A 656 -7.40 3.96 32.54
N THR A 657 -8.57 4.27 33.08
CA THR A 657 -9.66 4.98 32.37
C THR A 657 -9.81 6.44 32.78
N SER A 658 -9.20 6.87 33.89
CA SER A 658 -9.27 8.25 34.38
C SER A 658 -8.05 8.62 35.23
N ASN A 659 -7.76 9.93 35.36
CA ASN A 659 -6.67 10.42 36.21
C ASN A 659 -6.87 10.07 37.70
N ARG A 660 -8.13 9.98 38.17
CA ARG A 660 -8.42 9.57 39.56
C ARG A 660 -8.02 8.12 39.80
N ALA A 661 -8.37 7.22 38.87
CA ALA A 661 -7.99 5.82 38.95
C ALA A 661 -6.46 5.63 38.88
N LEU A 662 -5.76 6.46 38.08
CA LEU A 662 -4.30 6.48 38.04
C LEU A 662 -3.70 6.89 39.39
N ASP A 663 -4.19 7.98 39.99
CA ASP A 663 -3.73 8.48 41.28
C ASP A 663 -3.97 7.45 42.40
N GLU A 664 -5.12 6.76 42.39
CA GLU A 664 -5.41 5.68 43.34
C GLU A 664 -4.42 4.52 43.22
N LEU A 665 -4.12 4.06 42.00
CA LEU A 665 -3.15 2.98 41.78
C LEU A 665 -1.73 3.40 42.17
N ARG A 666 -1.35 4.65 41.86
CA ARG A 666 -0.07 5.22 42.27
C ARG A 666 0.06 5.23 43.80
N ILE A 667 -0.94 5.74 44.52
CA ILE A 667 -0.93 5.78 45.99
C ILE A 667 -0.89 4.35 46.57
N GLN A 668 -1.58 3.39 45.96
CA GLN A 668 -1.50 1.99 46.37
C GLN A 668 -0.07 1.43 46.20
N LEU A 669 0.60 1.72 45.07
CA LEU A 669 1.99 1.32 44.86
C LEU A 669 2.95 1.99 45.86
N GLU A 670 2.78 3.28 46.14
CA GLU A 670 3.55 4.03 47.14
C GLU A 670 3.41 3.40 48.54
N LYS A 671 2.17 3.09 48.96
CA LYS A 671 1.91 2.39 50.23
C LYS A 671 2.51 0.98 50.25
N GLY A 672 2.37 0.24 49.15
CA GLY A 672 2.92 -1.11 49.01
C GLY A 672 4.45 -1.13 49.15
N LEU A 673 5.15 -0.11 48.65
CA LEU A 673 6.60 0.06 48.80
C LEU A 673 7.01 0.41 50.24
N ALA A 674 6.20 1.19 50.96
CA ALA A 674 6.52 1.66 52.31
C ALA A 674 6.22 0.63 53.42
N GLU A 675 5.25 -0.26 53.22
CA GLU A 675 4.78 -1.20 54.25
C GLU A 675 5.58 -2.51 54.29
N ALA A 676 5.37 -3.40 53.32
CA ALA A 676 5.97 -4.75 53.31
C ALA A 676 5.99 -5.37 51.90
N PRO A 677 6.95 -6.27 51.60
CA PRO A 677 7.06 -6.91 50.28
C PRO A 677 5.77 -7.59 49.79
N SER A 678 5.03 -8.23 50.70
CA SER A 678 3.77 -8.92 50.40
C SER A 678 2.65 -7.97 49.94
N LYS A 679 2.66 -6.72 50.43
CA LYS A 679 1.67 -5.70 50.05
C LYS A 679 1.89 -5.25 48.61
N LEU A 680 3.15 -5.00 48.22
CA LEU A 680 3.48 -4.66 46.84
C LEU A 680 3.15 -5.82 45.89
N GLN A 681 3.50 -7.05 46.25
CA GLN A 681 3.20 -8.24 45.45
C GLN A 681 1.70 -8.46 45.22
N ALA A 682 0.86 -8.08 46.20
CA ALA A 682 -0.59 -8.21 46.08
C ALA A 682 -1.21 -7.26 45.02
N LEU A 683 -0.53 -6.15 44.70
CA LEU A 683 -0.98 -5.16 43.72
C LEU A 683 -0.62 -5.50 42.27
N VAL A 684 0.30 -6.46 42.07
CA VAL A 684 0.78 -6.88 40.76
C VAL A 684 -0.24 -7.74 40.04
N ASP A 685 -0.25 -7.64 38.70
CA ASP A 685 -1.06 -8.48 37.83
C ASP A 685 -0.94 -9.97 38.21
N PRO A 686 -2.06 -10.64 38.55
CA PRO A 686 -2.08 -12.06 38.88
C PRO A 686 -1.40 -12.96 37.84
N SER A 687 -1.44 -12.62 36.54
CA SER A 687 -0.85 -13.46 35.47
C SER A 687 0.68 -13.52 35.50
N THR A 688 1.31 -12.59 36.22
CA THR A 688 2.77 -12.48 36.35
C THR A 688 3.31 -13.02 37.68
N ARG A 689 2.43 -13.44 38.60
CA ARG A 689 2.83 -13.98 39.90
C ARG A 689 3.77 -15.17 39.73
N GLY A 690 4.84 -15.19 40.52
CA GLY A 690 5.88 -16.22 40.45
C GLY A 690 6.86 -16.07 39.28
N THR A 691 6.74 -15.02 38.46
CA THR A 691 7.67 -14.78 37.34
C THR A 691 8.59 -13.58 37.53
N PHE A 692 8.51 -12.90 38.68
CA PHE A 692 9.30 -11.71 39.00
C PHE A 692 10.13 -11.88 40.27
N ALA A 693 11.32 -11.29 40.28
CA ALA A 693 12.13 -11.05 41.47
C ALA A 693 11.59 -9.81 42.19
N TYR A 694 11.53 -9.85 43.52
CA TYR A 694 10.99 -8.73 44.30
C TYR A 694 11.72 -7.40 44.04
N GLU A 695 13.06 -7.42 44.00
CA GLU A 695 13.85 -6.21 43.73
C GLU A 695 13.64 -5.66 42.31
N SER A 696 13.35 -6.53 41.33
CA SER A 696 12.98 -6.12 39.96
C SER A 696 11.64 -5.37 39.97
N LEU A 697 10.63 -5.95 40.63
CA LEU A 697 9.32 -5.34 40.84
C LEU A 697 9.41 -4.01 41.58
N LYS A 698 10.18 -3.98 42.69
CA LYS A 698 10.38 -2.79 43.51
C LYS A 698 10.96 -1.64 42.67
N THR A 699 12.03 -1.92 41.92
CA THR A 699 12.67 -0.93 41.04
C THR A 699 11.70 -0.39 39.99
N ALA A 700 10.89 -1.26 39.37
CA ALA A 700 9.89 -0.85 38.39
C ALA A 700 8.78 0.01 39.01
N ALA A 701 8.30 -0.34 40.21
CA ALA A 701 7.28 0.42 40.93
C ALA A 701 7.79 1.82 41.36
N GLU A 702 9.00 1.89 41.91
CA GLU A 702 9.66 3.17 42.25
C GLU A 702 9.79 4.05 41.01
N MET A 703 10.22 3.48 39.88
CA MET A 703 10.34 4.23 38.64
C MET A 703 8.99 4.72 38.11
N ALA A 704 7.93 3.91 38.21
CA ALA A 704 6.58 4.32 37.83
C ALA A 704 6.11 5.54 38.63
N ILE A 705 6.32 5.53 39.95
CA ILE A 705 5.96 6.63 40.85
C ILE A 705 6.76 7.90 40.53
N ASN A 706 8.08 7.75 40.32
CA ASN A 706 8.96 8.87 39.99
C ASN A 706 8.59 9.53 38.66
N CYS A 707 8.23 8.73 37.65
CA CYS A 707 7.74 9.24 36.36
C CYS A 707 6.41 10.00 36.50
N LEU A 708 5.53 9.55 37.40
CA LEU A 708 4.22 10.14 37.65
C LEU A 708 4.24 11.35 38.61
N ASN A 709 5.41 11.87 38.97
CA ASN A 709 5.49 13.02 39.87
C ASN A 709 4.72 14.24 39.29
N LYS A 710 3.96 14.92 40.16
CA LYS A 710 3.13 16.08 39.79
C LYS A 710 3.99 17.23 39.27
N GLU A 711 5.18 17.41 39.83
CA GLU A 711 6.12 18.44 39.40
C GLU A 711 7.01 17.93 38.25
N SER A 712 6.85 18.48 37.03
CA SER A 712 7.57 18.02 35.83
C SER A 712 9.09 18.00 35.98
N ARG A 713 9.66 18.99 36.69
CA ARG A 713 11.11 19.13 36.93
C ARG A 713 11.70 18.02 37.79
N THR A 714 10.88 17.38 38.62
CA THR A 714 11.32 16.29 39.51
C THR A 714 11.23 14.92 38.86
N ARG A 715 10.56 14.81 37.71
CA ARG A 715 10.50 13.57 36.93
C ARG A 715 11.90 13.24 36.39
N PRO A 716 12.30 11.95 36.38
CA PRO A 716 13.63 11.53 35.91
C PRO A 716 13.88 11.85 34.43
N SER A 717 15.14 11.79 33.98
CA SER A 717 15.44 11.79 32.54
C SER A 717 15.10 10.44 31.91
N ILE A 718 14.92 10.38 30.59
CA ILE A 718 14.65 9.09 29.93
C ILE A 718 15.85 8.14 30.06
N GLU A 719 17.08 8.66 30.15
CA GLU A 719 18.29 7.91 30.42
C GLU A 719 18.28 7.28 31.82
N ASP A 720 17.84 8.04 32.83
CA ASP A 720 17.71 7.55 34.21
C ASP A 720 16.66 6.44 34.29
N VAL A 721 15.52 6.63 33.60
CA VAL A 721 14.46 5.61 33.50
C VAL A 721 15.01 4.34 32.87
N LEU A 722 15.69 4.46 31.72
CA LEU A 722 16.28 3.33 31.01
C LEU A 722 17.31 2.58 31.84
N TRP A 723 18.19 3.31 32.54
CA TRP A 723 19.20 2.72 33.40
C TRP A 723 18.53 1.83 34.46
N ASN A 724 17.55 2.38 35.20
CA ASN A 724 16.90 1.65 36.30
C ASN A 724 16.07 0.46 35.81
N LEU A 725 15.40 0.58 34.67
CA LEU A 725 14.67 -0.53 34.09
C LEU A 725 15.61 -1.63 33.59
N GLN A 726 16.76 -1.28 33.00
CA GLN A 726 17.78 -2.26 32.60
C GLN A 726 18.40 -2.96 33.82
N TYR A 727 18.62 -2.23 34.91
CA TYR A 727 19.06 -2.84 36.15
C TYR A 727 18.00 -3.81 36.72
N SER A 728 16.72 -3.44 36.65
CA SER A 728 15.63 -4.32 37.10
C SER A 728 15.59 -5.65 36.35
N ILE A 729 15.93 -5.67 35.04
CA ILE A 729 15.96 -6.91 34.25
C ILE A 729 17.23 -7.72 34.50
N GLN A 730 18.37 -7.08 34.75
CA GLN A 730 19.60 -7.78 35.16
C GLN A 730 19.39 -8.53 36.49
N ILE A 731 18.71 -7.91 37.46
CA ILE A 731 18.32 -8.57 38.71
C ILE A 731 17.41 -9.78 38.43
N GLN A 732 16.42 -9.61 37.55
CA GLN A 732 15.49 -10.67 37.16
C GLN A 732 16.21 -11.88 36.55
N GLU A 733 17.17 -11.65 35.66
CA GLU A 733 17.98 -12.72 35.05
C GLU A 733 18.82 -13.47 36.10
N GLY A 734 19.43 -12.74 37.04
CA GLY A 734 20.17 -13.33 38.15
C GLY A 734 19.31 -14.24 39.03
N TRP A 735 18.10 -13.80 39.37
CA TRP A 735 17.11 -14.57 40.14
C TRP A 735 16.63 -15.84 39.43
N THR A 736 16.43 -15.75 38.11
CA THR A 736 15.99 -16.89 37.29
C THR A 736 17.06 -17.99 37.23
N ARG A 737 18.35 -17.59 37.14
CA ARG A 737 19.49 -18.52 37.16
C ARG A 737 19.70 -19.21 38.52
N THR A 738 19.45 -18.50 39.62
CA THR A 738 19.56 -19.08 40.98
C THR A 738 18.37 -19.97 41.34
N SER A 739 17.16 -19.59 40.93
CA SER A 739 15.94 -20.40 41.17
C SER A 739 15.89 -21.66 40.29
N GLY A 740 16.49 -21.63 39.09
CA GLY A 740 16.61 -22.81 38.22
C GLY A 740 17.62 -23.87 38.71
N ASN A 741 18.59 -23.50 39.55
CA ASN A 741 19.59 -24.42 40.12
C ASN A 741 19.13 -25.15 41.39
N LEU A 742 17.93 -24.84 41.90
CA LEU A 742 17.33 -25.50 43.07
C LEU A 742 16.33 -26.61 42.71
N GLY A 743 16.09 -26.86 41.42
CA GLY A 743 15.16 -27.90 40.93
C GLY A 743 15.79 -29.28 40.66
N GLY A 744 17.10 -29.46 40.88
CA GLY A 744 17.85 -30.66 40.46
C GLY A 744 18.32 -31.62 41.55
N LEU A 745 18.16 -31.29 42.84
CA LEU A 745 18.71 -32.09 43.94
C LEU A 745 17.77 -32.11 45.14
N HIS A 746 16.70 -32.91 45.06
CA HIS A 746 16.15 -33.66 46.20
C HIS A 746 15.04 -34.61 45.73
N SER A 747 15.44 -35.68 45.03
CA SER A 747 14.66 -36.92 44.96
C SER A 747 15.61 -38.11 44.94
N SER A 748 16.14 -38.44 46.11
CA SER A 748 16.58 -39.79 46.50
C SER A 748 17.19 -39.72 47.89
N SER A 749 16.50 -40.30 48.87
CA SER A 749 17.05 -41.14 49.95
C SER A 749 16.14 -41.06 51.18
N TYR A 750 15.49 -42.21 51.44
CA TYR A 750 14.68 -42.63 52.59
C TYR A 750 13.24 -42.12 52.69
#